data_AF-A0ABD3Q8G7-F1
#
_entry.id   AF-A0ABD3Q8G7-F1
#
_cell.length_a   1.000
_cell.length_b   1.000
_cell.length_c   1.000
_cell.angle_alpha   90.00
_cell.angle_beta   90.00
_cell.angle_gamma   90.00
#
_symmetry.space_group_name_H-M   'P 1'
#
loop_
_entity.id
_entity.type
_entity.pdbx_description
1 polymer ?
#
loop_
_entity_poly.entity_id
_entity_poly.type
_entity_poly.pdbx_seq_one_letter_code
_entity_poly.pdbx_strand_id
1 'polypeptide(L)'
;MIARGSSQSTRWPKGRCCPRLSWPFLSPTNEKPSNMVRQQTRLGHTHQRGHGKIVATSSKLGQKHATVSTHLTELSHSSPMRLVPSRRSHPAHVTKLVQNSQNNIKHEAAIVHLSSYGGGFVPGDIIKLDVEVRGDGAIVYVLTQGGTRIYRPGDHFRQHSNYTHPNKQPLNQGPSNPSLPSMCESSITCTVEPGATLFFLPDPTVPYERTSFKEHRVFNCQYSRDENKEIPQSMGSIIAVDWYSSGRRHSTGMEEERWAFDSLSTRTELHVTDQRMHNTSNSQDDNYGNGALLIEAMTLDNTCGGGDRTLSAAAISMGRNHDSYATLLLHGPNSLHVATRATELSRQISSLQTRVRIDDFVENYRDDEKDGSVEILQLFGALGGKVLMSVTSVENTLHEEQFSKHSNQEQKPLTHMVRILAESNEDIYRVLHFCLKPCSHFLGGLEPYKDRIHSSLTLRNKTSNLLNASFQSMATTRVHQRKASEKELQAIINNLVFGKDQTHSNYLNGTDAWFHACLFSDSALPVGSFAHSLGIEAASQMGLFSQTENKDQAPDDSSCSVNALADYLYAVSRSNARFSAPIILAGYSLVANAPPTLSVEHIHESWLDIDEYIDKLLRSNGPARRASVDQGLGFLRIAPSLLERNDLDPLSTTSKLWRYIRGSISDRNTVEAQGSPTIKGHAAPIYGILAASLKIPPLDSCRVFSFGVARDTVSAAVRLNLLGPVAGLSLLDQVGRIAVEQGLEEGLLSMSCRHTDRLPSKAWLESAATCAPLMDVVQPCHDLLSVRLFRT
;
A
#
# COMPACT_ATOMS: atom_id res chain seq x y z
N MET A 1 -52.65 46.54 -28.88
CA MET A 1 -51.51 47.27 -29.48
C MET A 1 -50.57 46.23 -30.08
N ILE A 2 -50.88 45.73 -31.28
CA ILE A 2 -50.27 46.09 -32.59
C ILE A 2 -48.79 45.61 -32.62
N ALA A 3 -48.48 44.39 -33.10
CA ALA A 3 -48.37 43.93 -34.52
C ALA A 3 -47.08 44.48 -35.20
N ARG A 4 -46.26 43.77 -35.99
CA ARG A 4 -46.27 42.48 -36.73
C ARG A 4 -44.81 42.21 -37.18
N GLY A 5 -44.31 40.98 -37.26
CA GLY A 5 -44.26 40.11 -38.48
C GLY A 5 -42.83 39.58 -38.63
N SER A 6 -42.47 38.38 -39.15
CA SER A 6 -43.11 37.41 -40.04
C SER A 6 -42.34 36.06 -39.96
N SER A 7 -42.97 34.93 -39.61
CA SER A 7 -43.33 33.75 -40.45
C SER A 7 -42.20 32.93 -41.11
N GLN A 8 -42.04 31.65 -40.73
CA GLN A 8 -42.62 30.49 -41.44
C GLN A 8 -42.30 29.16 -40.72
N SER A 9 -43.29 28.27 -40.66
CA SER A 9 -43.22 26.91 -40.13
C SER A 9 -43.75 25.90 -41.15
N THR A 10 -43.15 24.71 -41.25
CA THR A 10 -43.78 23.50 -41.83
C THR A 10 -43.21 22.27 -41.10
N ARG A 11 -43.98 21.67 -40.18
CA ARG A 11 -44.78 20.42 -40.30
C ARG A 11 -43.98 19.15 -40.63
N TRP A 12 -43.96 18.21 -39.67
CA TRP A 12 -43.69 16.78 -39.89
C TRP A 12 -44.95 15.95 -39.54
N PRO A 13 -45.35 14.95 -40.35
CA PRO A 13 -46.63 14.25 -40.20
C PRO A 13 -46.55 12.95 -39.39
N LYS A 14 -47.71 12.54 -38.85
CA LYS A 14 -47.99 11.24 -38.21
C LYS A 14 -48.44 10.19 -39.23
N GLY A 15 -47.96 8.94 -39.04
CA GLY A 15 -48.76 7.71 -39.15
C GLY A 15 -48.62 6.84 -40.40
N ARG A 16 -48.16 5.58 -40.22
CA ARG A 16 -48.83 4.36 -40.72
C ARG A 16 -48.23 3.06 -40.16
N CYS A 17 -49.11 2.08 -39.96
CA CYS A 17 -48.95 0.79 -39.30
C CYS A 17 -48.34 -0.33 -40.18
N CYS A 18 -47.64 -1.28 -39.54
CA CYS A 18 -47.59 -2.76 -39.69
C CYS A 18 -47.34 -3.42 -41.08
N PRO A 19 -46.63 -4.58 -41.14
CA PRO A 19 -47.17 -5.86 -40.67
C PRO A 19 -46.25 -6.75 -39.83
N ARG A 20 -46.91 -7.49 -38.92
CA ARG A 20 -46.41 -8.68 -38.21
C ARG A 20 -46.26 -9.85 -39.18
N LEU A 21 -45.16 -10.60 -39.09
CA LEU A 21 -45.04 -11.95 -39.62
C LEU A 21 -45.28 -12.95 -38.47
N SER A 22 -46.37 -13.70 -38.62
CA SER A 22 -46.84 -14.84 -37.81
C SER A 22 -46.32 -16.15 -38.39
N TRP A 23 -45.90 -17.13 -37.59
CA TRP A 23 -45.97 -18.60 -37.86
C TRP A 23 -45.82 -19.35 -36.50
N PRO A 24 -46.34 -20.59 -36.32
CA PRO A 24 -47.55 -20.81 -35.51
C PRO A 24 -47.34 -21.70 -34.26
N PHE A 25 -48.34 -21.62 -33.38
CA PHE A 25 -48.60 -22.53 -32.27
C PHE A 25 -49.04 -23.92 -32.77
N LEU A 26 -48.46 -24.96 -32.20
CA LEU A 26 -49.02 -26.31 -32.13
C LEU A 26 -48.76 -26.85 -30.71
N SER A 27 -49.82 -27.36 -30.08
CA SER A 27 -49.84 -28.11 -28.82
C SER A 27 -50.92 -29.19 -28.98
N PRO A 28 -51.04 -30.23 -28.13
CA PRO A 28 -50.06 -30.90 -27.26
C PRO A 28 -50.08 -32.45 -27.47
N THR A 29 -49.08 -33.18 -26.97
CA THR A 29 -49.31 -34.58 -26.54
C THR A 29 -48.57 -34.88 -25.25
N ASN A 30 -49.33 -35.43 -24.32
CA ASN A 30 -48.95 -36.01 -23.03
C ASN A 30 -47.68 -36.84 -23.07
N GLU A 31 -46.82 -36.66 -22.06
CA GLU A 31 -46.34 -37.75 -21.20
C GLU A 31 -45.65 -37.17 -19.94
N LYS A 32 -46.26 -37.40 -18.76
CA LYS A 32 -45.59 -37.47 -17.44
C LYS A 32 -45.26 -38.95 -17.19
N PRO A 33 -44.33 -39.37 -16.29
CA PRO A 33 -43.86 -38.68 -15.07
C PRO A 33 -42.32 -38.82 -14.82
N SER A 34 -41.71 -38.04 -13.93
CA SER A 34 -41.48 -38.47 -12.55
C SER A 34 -40.80 -37.37 -11.72
N ASN A 35 -41.24 -37.27 -10.48
CA ASN A 35 -40.79 -36.32 -9.47
C ASN A 35 -39.36 -36.63 -9.02
N MET A 36 -38.47 -35.65 -9.10
CA MET A 36 -37.46 -35.44 -8.06
C MET A 36 -37.59 -34.02 -7.53
N VAL A 37 -38.14 -33.95 -6.32
CA VAL A 37 -38.17 -32.76 -5.47
C VAL A 37 -36.72 -32.34 -5.22
N ARG A 38 -36.20 -31.37 -5.96
CA ARG A 38 -35.02 -30.62 -5.53
C ARG A 38 -35.50 -29.63 -4.48
N GLN A 39 -35.26 -29.99 -3.22
CA GLN A 39 -35.42 -29.10 -2.07
C GLN A 39 -34.78 -27.74 -2.40
N GLN A 40 -35.61 -26.71 -2.53
CA GLN A 40 -35.16 -25.32 -2.44
C GLN A 40 -34.72 -25.10 -0.99
N THR A 41 -33.42 -25.23 -0.78
CA THR A 41 -32.77 -24.77 0.44
C THR A 41 -32.83 -23.24 0.49
N ARG A 42 -33.25 -22.78 1.66
CA ARG A 42 -33.43 -21.40 2.13
C ARG A 42 -32.35 -20.42 1.61
N LEU A 43 -32.79 -19.24 1.15
CA LEU A 43 -31.98 -18.04 0.93
C LEU A 43 -31.29 -17.63 2.23
N GLY A 44 -30.11 -18.20 2.50
CA GLY A 44 -29.09 -17.61 3.35
C GLY A 44 -28.22 -16.67 2.52
N HIS A 45 -27.56 -15.70 3.15
CA HIS A 45 -26.53 -14.89 2.51
C HIS A 45 -25.46 -15.81 1.91
N THR A 46 -25.49 -16.01 0.59
CA THR A 46 -24.50 -16.84 -0.10
C THR A 46 -23.23 -16.01 -0.25
N HIS A 47 -22.25 -16.22 0.62
CA HIS A 47 -20.88 -15.80 0.37
C HIS A 47 -20.47 -16.29 -1.02
N GLN A 48 -20.23 -15.39 -1.98
CA GLN A 48 -19.82 -15.78 -3.32
C GLN A 48 -18.30 -15.80 -3.41
N ARG A 49 -17.76 -16.95 -3.83
CA ARG A 49 -16.33 -17.12 -4.10
C ARG A 49 -16.11 -17.06 -5.61
N GLY A 50 -15.52 -15.96 -6.06
CA GLY A 50 -15.09 -15.77 -7.44
C GLY A 50 -13.67 -16.27 -7.63
N HIS A 51 -13.44 -17.01 -8.71
CA HIS A 51 -12.11 -17.41 -9.16
C HIS A 51 -11.92 -16.88 -10.59
N GLY A 52 -10.69 -16.54 -10.95
CA GLY A 52 -10.32 -16.16 -12.30
C GLY A 52 -8.91 -16.59 -12.58
N LYS A 53 -8.68 -17.10 -13.78
CA LYS A 53 -7.37 -17.51 -14.24
C LYS A 53 -7.12 -17.01 -15.65
N ILE A 54 -5.95 -16.40 -15.85
CA ILE A 54 -5.45 -15.90 -17.12
C ILE A 54 -4.11 -16.59 -17.36
N VAL A 55 -3.98 -17.37 -18.43
CA VAL A 55 -2.69 -17.86 -18.92
C VAL A 55 -2.48 -17.31 -20.32
N ALA A 56 -1.37 -16.62 -20.52
CA ALA A 56 -1.00 -16.04 -21.79
C ALA A 56 0.39 -16.52 -22.22
N THR A 57 0.54 -16.87 -23.50
CA THR A 57 1.79 -17.36 -24.07
C THR A 57 2.20 -16.57 -25.31
N SER A 58 3.48 -16.29 -25.50
CA SER A 58 3.97 -15.72 -26.77
C SER A 58 3.94 -16.73 -27.92
N SER A 59 3.76 -16.22 -29.14
CA SER A 59 3.98 -16.97 -30.38
C SER A 59 5.48 -17.21 -30.58
N LYS A 60 5.87 -18.38 -31.10
CA LYS A 60 7.25 -18.60 -31.56
C LYS A 60 7.59 -17.61 -32.68
N LEU A 61 8.75 -16.96 -32.60
CA LEU A 61 9.21 -16.03 -33.62
C LEU A 61 9.30 -16.75 -34.98
N GLY A 62 8.36 -16.48 -35.87
CA GLY A 62 8.37 -17.06 -37.21
C GLY A 62 9.43 -16.39 -38.07
N GLN A 63 10.25 -17.16 -38.80
CA GLN A 63 11.32 -16.67 -39.67
C GLN A 63 10.89 -15.64 -40.74
N LYS A 64 9.59 -15.39 -40.93
CA LYS A 64 9.03 -14.48 -41.96
C LYS A 64 8.46 -13.16 -41.42
N HIS A 65 8.23 -13.00 -40.11
CA HIS A 65 7.63 -11.77 -39.55
C HIS A 65 8.26 -11.37 -38.22
N ALA A 66 8.72 -10.12 -38.12
CA ALA A 66 9.27 -9.51 -36.90
C ALA A 66 8.16 -9.11 -35.89
N THR A 67 7.17 -9.97 -35.65
CA THR A 67 6.06 -9.67 -34.74
C THR A 67 5.86 -10.83 -33.76
N VAL A 68 5.86 -10.52 -32.47
CA VAL A 68 5.58 -11.45 -31.38
C VAL A 68 4.15 -11.19 -30.89
N SER A 69 3.27 -12.16 -31.10
CA SER A 69 1.87 -12.06 -30.69
C SER A 69 1.62 -12.83 -29.41
N THR A 70 0.85 -12.24 -28.49
CA THR A 70 0.49 -12.89 -27.23
C THR A 70 -0.89 -13.53 -27.35
N HIS A 71 -0.99 -14.81 -27.00
CA HIS A 71 -2.23 -15.59 -27.05
C HIS A 71 -2.71 -15.94 -25.65
N LEU A 72 -3.98 -15.66 -25.34
CA LEU A 72 -4.64 -16.18 -24.14
C LEU A 72 -4.94 -17.67 -24.37
N THR A 73 -4.17 -18.54 -23.71
CA THR A 73 -4.30 -20.00 -23.83
C THR A 73 -5.29 -20.57 -22.83
N GLU A 74 -5.42 -19.94 -21.67
CA GLU A 74 -6.42 -20.27 -20.66
C GLU A 74 -7.08 -18.99 -20.17
N LEU A 75 -8.42 -18.96 -20.19
CA LEU A 75 -9.20 -17.87 -19.61
C LEU A 75 -10.44 -18.47 -18.95
N SER A 76 -10.43 -18.57 -17.62
CA SER A 76 -11.55 -19.11 -16.85
C SER A 76 -11.95 -18.15 -15.74
N HIS A 77 -13.25 -18.07 -15.44
CA HIS A 77 -13.74 -17.23 -14.35
C HIS A 77 -15.05 -17.73 -13.76
N SER A 78 -15.36 -17.31 -12.53
CA SER A 78 -16.64 -17.51 -11.87
C SER A 78 -17.10 -16.24 -11.15
N SER A 79 -18.42 -16.08 -11.06
CA SER A 79 -19.07 -14.98 -10.31
C SER A 79 -18.53 -14.88 -8.88
N PRO A 80 -18.34 -13.66 -8.33
CA PRO A 80 -18.72 -12.37 -8.89
C PRO A 80 -17.77 -11.81 -9.95
N MET A 81 -16.61 -12.43 -10.18
CA MET A 81 -15.62 -11.97 -11.17
C MET A 81 -15.98 -12.40 -12.60
N ARG A 82 -15.65 -11.55 -13.55
CA ARG A 82 -15.78 -11.78 -14.99
C ARG A 82 -14.53 -11.30 -15.71
N LEU A 83 -13.97 -12.17 -16.53
CA LEU A 83 -12.83 -11.85 -17.38
C LEU A 83 -13.31 -11.67 -18.81
N VAL A 84 -13.12 -10.49 -19.38
CA VAL A 84 -13.55 -10.16 -20.74
C VAL A 84 -12.31 -9.90 -21.60
N PRO A 85 -11.99 -10.78 -22.55
CA PRO A 85 -10.90 -10.54 -23.48
C PRO A 85 -11.32 -9.46 -24.47
N SER A 86 -10.44 -8.49 -24.72
CA SER A 86 -10.63 -7.42 -25.70
C SER A 86 -9.89 -7.71 -27.00
N ARG A 87 -10.18 -6.93 -28.05
CA ARG A 87 -9.43 -7.04 -29.32
C ARG A 87 -7.95 -6.77 -29.05
N ARG A 88 -7.08 -7.58 -29.66
CA ARG A 88 -5.63 -7.37 -29.63
C ARG A 88 -5.30 -5.99 -30.19
N SER A 89 -4.24 -5.39 -29.68
CA SER A 89 -3.66 -4.22 -30.32
C SER A 89 -3.05 -4.64 -31.67
N HIS A 90 -3.63 -4.16 -32.77
CA HIS A 90 -3.12 -4.47 -34.10
C HIS A 90 -2.03 -3.45 -34.48
N PRO A 91 -0.84 -3.85 -34.97
CA PRO A 91 0.27 -2.93 -35.22
C PRO A 91 0.05 -1.92 -36.35
N ALA A 92 -1.10 -1.97 -37.05
CA ALA A 92 -1.39 -1.14 -38.21
C ALA A 92 -1.42 0.38 -37.89
N HIS A 93 -1.58 0.77 -36.62
CA HIS A 93 -1.60 2.18 -36.20
C HIS A 93 -0.21 2.78 -35.87
N VAL A 94 0.88 2.01 -35.87
CA VAL A 94 2.21 2.46 -35.39
C VAL A 94 3.16 2.83 -36.55
N THR A 95 2.65 3.33 -37.69
CA THR A 95 3.48 3.57 -38.89
C THR A 95 4.35 4.84 -38.83
N LYS A 96 4.24 5.69 -37.79
CA LYS A 96 4.88 7.02 -37.80
C LYS A 96 5.88 7.34 -36.69
N LEU A 97 6.02 6.54 -35.62
CA LEU A 97 6.76 6.99 -34.43
C LEU A 97 8.11 6.29 -34.14
N VAL A 98 8.45 5.18 -34.82
CA VAL A 98 9.69 4.45 -34.51
C VAL A 98 10.37 4.00 -35.81
N GLN A 99 11.09 4.91 -36.47
CA GLN A 99 12.00 4.57 -37.57
C GLN A 99 13.46 4.38 -37.13
N ASN A 100 13.80 4.57 -35.84
CA ASN A 100 15.19 4.70 -35.39
C ASN A 100 15.74 3.60 -34.45
N SER A 101 15.05 2.49 -34.18
CA SER A 101 15.63 1.38 -33.40
C SER A 101 16.03 0.19 -34.28
N GLN A 102 17.30 -0.24 -34.16
CA GLN A 102 17.97 -1.23 -35.01
C GLN A 102 17.43 -2.68 -34.91
N ASN A 103 16.40 -2.96 -34.11
CA ASN A 103 15.71 -4.26 -34.05
C ASN A 103 14.19 -4.04 -33.92
N ASN A 104 13.50 -3.98 -35.05
CA ASN A 104 12.10 -3.54 -35.15
C ASN A 104 11.11 -4.68 -34.84
N ILE A 105 11.23 -5.31 -33.65
CA ILE A 105 10.28 -6.34 -33.20
C ILE A 105 8.99 -5.65 -32.74
N LYS A 106 7.87 -5.99 -33.38
CA LYS A 106 6.54 -5.50 -33.00
C LYS A 106 5.91 -6.47 -32.00
N HIS A 107 5.28 -5.95 -30.96
CA HIS A 107 4.54 -6.77 -30.00
C HIS A 107 3.03 -6.59 -30.20
N GLU A 108 2.28 -7.69 -30.16
CA GLU A 108 0.82 -7.65 -30.06
C GLU A 108 0.41 -8.15 -28.67
N ALA A 109 -0.05 -7.20 -27.84
CA ALA A 109 -0.44 -7.49 -26.47
C ALA A 109 -1.82 -8.15 -26.39
N ALA A 110 -1.99 -9.04 -25.42
CA ALA A 110 -3.29 -9.59 -25.04
C ALA A 110 -3.94 -8.67 -23.99
N ILE A 111 -5.17 -8.20 -24.26
CA ILE A 111 -5.89 -7.27 -23.38
C ILE A 111 -7.03 -8.00 -22.68
N VAL A 112 -7.10 -7.92 -21.35
CA VAL A 112 -8.15 -8.53 -20.53
C VAL A 112 -8.74 -7.49 -19.58
N HIS A 113 -10.06 -7.34 -19.61
CA HIS A 113 -10.79 -6.53 -18.64
C HIS A 113 -11.30 -7.39 -17.49
N LEU A 114 -10.92 -6.99 -16.27
CA LEU A 114 -11.50 -7.43 -15.01
C LEU A 114 -12.80 -6.67 -14.78
N SER A 115 -13.89 -7.39 -14.59
CA SER A 115 -15.18 -6.83 -14.21
C SER A 115 -15.78 -7.67 -13.09
N SER A 116 -16.60 -7.06 -12.25
CA SER A 116 -17.52 -7.79 -11.38
C SER A 116 -18.97 -7.53 -11.77
N TYR A 117 -19.87 -8.46 -11.46
CA TYR A 117 -21.30 -8.24 -11.66
C TYR A 117 -21.78 -7.04 -10.82
N GLY A 118 -22.37 -6.03 -11.47
CA GLY A 118 -22.82 -4.81 -10.79
C GLY A 118 -21.73 -3.77 -10.54
N GLY A 119 -20.52 -3.94 -11.12
CA GLY A 119 -19.45 -2.95 -11.08
C GLY A 119 -18.79 -2.76 -9.71
N GLY A 120 -18.89 -3.77 -8.83
CA GLY A 120 -18.27 -3.74 -7.51
C GLY A 120 -18.36 -5.08 -6.76
N PHE A 121 -17.91 -5.08 -5.51
CA PHE A 121 -18.04 -6.20 -4.56
C PHE A 121 -19.09 -5.88 -3.52
N VAL A 122 -19.88 -6.89 -3.14
CA VAL A 122 -20.80 -6.80 -2.00
C VAL A 122 -20.15 -7.46 -0.77
N PRO A 123 -20.60 -7.08 0.44
CA PRO A 123 -20.07 -7.63 1.69
C PRO A 123 -20.04 -9.16 1.68
N GLY A 124 -18.88 -9.72 2.03
CA GLY A 124 -18.65 -11.17 2.09
C GLY A 124 -18.24 -11.81 0.77
N ASP A 125 -18.12 -11.04 -0.32
CA ASP A 125 -17.50 -11.50 -1.57
C ASP A 125 -16.01 -11.78 -1.35
N ILE A 126 -15.55 -12.90 -1.90
CA ILE A 126 -14.15 -13.29 -1.92
C ILE A 126 -13.76 -13.53 -3.38
N ILE A 127 -12.74 -12.86 -3.88
CA ILE A 127 -12.20 -13.08 -5.22
C ILE A 127 -10.76 -13.56 -5.19
N LYS A 128 -10.44 -14.51 -6.08
CA LYS A 128 -9.08 -14.95 -6.34
C LYS A 128 -8.79 -14.86 -7.84
N LEU A 129 -7.74 -14.14 -8.22
CA LEU A 129 -7.27 -13.98 -9.58
C LEU A 129 -5.83 -14.51 -9.71
N ASP A 130 -5.62 -15.46 -10.61
CA ASP A 130 -4.30 -15.99 -10.94
C ASP A 130 -3.95 -15.62 -12.39
N VAL A 131 -2.84 -14.91 -12.59
CA VAL A 131 -2.36 -14.44 -13.91
C VAL A 131 -0.99 -15.02 -14.19
N GLU A 132 -0.82 -15.65 -15.34
CA GLU A 132 0.45 -16.22 -15.76
C GLU A 132 0.81 -15.72 -17.16
N VAL A 133 1.98 -15.10 -17.28
CA VAL A 133 2.50 -14.60 -18.56
C VAL A 133 3.76 -15.37 -18.90
N ARG A 134 3.69 -16.16 -19.97
CA ARG A 134 4.69 -17.16 -20.35
C ARG A 134 5.30 -16.89 -21.71
N GLY A 135 6.60 -17.19 -21.84
CA GLY A 135 7.35 -17.07 -23.08
C GLY A 135 7.93 -15.68 -23.36
N ASP A 136 9.09 -15.69 -24.00
CA ASP A 136 9.84 -14.48 -24.37
C ASP A 136 9.01 -13.56 -25.28
N GLY A 137 8.97 -12.27 -24.94
CA GLY A 137 8.21 -11.24 -25.64
C GLY A 137 6.70 -11.27 -25.45
N ALA A 138 6.15 -12.13 -24.58
CA ALA A 138 4.73 -12.14 -24.24
C ALA A 138 4.33 -10.88 -23.47
N ILE A 139 3.22 -10.23 -23.84
CA ILE A 139 2.72 -9.02 -23.20
C ILE A 139 1.24 -9.17 -22.88
N VAL A 140 0.91 -9.07 -21.59
CA VAL A 140 -0.47 -9.04 -21.10
C VAL A 140 -0.78 -7.69 -20.50
N TYR A 141 -1.92 -7.15 -20.88
CA TYR A 141 -2.50 -5.95 -20.30
C TYR A 141 -3.81 -6.28 -19.60
N VAL A 142 -3.78 -6.27 -18.26
CA VAL A 142 -4.94 -6.41 -17.39
C VAL A 142 -5.39 -5.03 -16.93
N LEU A 143 -6.65 -4.69 -17.18
CA LEU A 143 -7.29 -3.47 -16.68
C LEU A 143 -8.67 -3.80 -16.12
N THR A 144 -9.32 -2.86 -15.42
CA THR A 144 -10.72 -3.01 -15.06
C THR A 144 -11.63 -2.28 -16.05
N GLN A 145 -12.93 -2.59 -16.05
CA GLN A 145 -13.89 -1.85 -16.89
C GLN A 145 -14.10 -0.40 -16.41
N GLY A 146 -13.87 -0.16 -15.12
CA GLY A 146 -14.04 1.10 -14.43
C GLY A 146 -13.65 0.92 -12.96
N GLY A 147 -13.83 1.96 -12.14
CA GLY A 147 -13.51 1.90 -10.73
C GLY A 147 -14.29 0.79 -10.00
N THR A 148 -13.58 -0.03 -9.23
CA THR A 148 -14.14 -1.17 -8.48
C THR A 148 -14.81 -0.65 -7.22
N ARG A 149 -16.14 -0.70 -7.17
CA ARG A 149 -16.91 -0.19 -6.02
C ARG A 149 -16.95 -1.24 -4.92
N ILE A 150 -16.72 -0.88 -3.67
CA ILE A 150 -17.02 -1.77 -2.55
C ILE A 150 -18.34 -1.30 -1.95
N TYR A 151 -19.38 -2.12 -2.01
CA TYR A 151 -20.70 -1.74 -1.55
C TYR A 151 -20.85 -1.95 -0.04
N ARG A 152 -21.63 -1.06 0.60
CA ARG A 152 -21.93 -1.11 2.04
C ARG A 152 -22.71 -2.37 2.46
N PRO A 153 -22.52 -2.87 3.70
CA PRO A 153 -23.46 -3.76 4.38
C PRO A 153 -24.85 -3.13 4.40
N GLY A 154 -25.85 -3.86 3.88
CA GLY A 154 -27.24 -3.43 3.92
C GLY A 154 -28.01 -4.15 5.01
N ASP A 155 -28.68 -3.41 5.91
CA ASP A 155 -29.72 -4.00 6.79
C ASP A 155 -30.92 -4.48 5.96
N HIS A 156 -31.16 -3.85 4.82
CA HIS A 156 -32.11 -4.25 3.80
C HIS A 156 -31.56 -3.86 2.43
N PHE A 157 -30.95 -4.80 1.70
CA PHE A 157 -30.87 -4.69 0.24
C PHE A 157 -32.32 -4.52 -0.22
N ARG A 158 -32.73 -3.29 -0.57
CA ARG A 158 -34.13 -2.89 -0.81
C ARG A 158 -34.83 -3.95 -1.65
N GLN A 159 -35.65 -4.78 -1.01
CA GLN A 159 -36.72 -5.47 -1.72
C GLN A 159 -37.60 -4.35 -2.26
N HIS A 160 -37.56 -4.12 -3.56
CA HIS A 160 -38.53 -3.25 -4.21
C HIS A 160 -39.93 -3.74 -3.80
N SER A 161 -40.78 -2.82 -3.33
CA SER A 161 -42.17 -3.05 -2.90
C SER A 161 -43.06 -3.76 -3.93
N ASN A 162 -42.55 -3.97 -5.15
CA ASN A 162 -43.26 -4.65 -6.23
C ASN A 162 -42.97 -6.15 -6.29
N TYR A 163 -42.04 -6.68 -5.48
CA TYR A 163 -41.84 -8.12 -5.30
C TYR A 163 -42.55 -8.61 -4.03
N THR A 164 -43.89 -8.62 -4.06
CA THR A 164 -44.67 -9.36 -3.08
C THR A 164 -44.54 -10.85 -3.39
N HIS A 165 -43.67 -11.55 -2.66
CA HIS A 165 -43.83 -13.00 -2.49
C HIS A 165 -45.08 -13.23 -1.63
N PRO A 166 -46.13 -13.92 -2.12
CA PRO A 166 -47.22 -14.32 -1.26
C PRO A 166 -46.67 -15.38 -0.28
N ASN A 167 -46.91 -15.14 1.02
CA ASN A 167 -46.58 -16.01 2.16
C ASN A 167 -45.10 -16.09 2.59
N LYS A 168 -44.70 -15.15 3.47
CA LYS A 168 -43.89 -15.51 4.63
C LYS A 168 -44.49 -14.87 5.88
N GLN A 169 -44.95 -15.71 6.81
CA GLN A 169 -45.32 -15.29 8.15
C GLN A 169 -44.11 -14.66 8.86
N PRO A 170 -44.32 -13.68 9.75
CA PRO A 170 -43.23 -13.07 10.51
C PRO A 170 -42.62 -14.14 11.42
N LEU A 171 -41.39 -14.57 11.14
CA LEU A 171 -40.64 -15.42 12.05
C LEU A 171 -40.22 -14.56 13.26
N ASN A 172 -40.56 -15.04 14.46
CA ASN A 172 -40.22 -14.44 15.74
C ASN A 172 -38.78 -13.90 15.78
N GLN A 173 -38.66 -12.65 16.22
CA GLN A 173 -37.40 -11.99 16.56
C GLN A 173 -36.76 -12.72 17.76
N GLY A 174 -35.83 -13.63 17.48
CA GLY A 174 -34.84 -14.07 18.46
C GLY A 174 -33.79 -12.98 18.67
N PRO A 175 -33.00 -13.04 19.76
CA PRO A 175 -32.02 -12.01 20.08
C PRO A 175 -31.03 -11.87 18.91
N SER A 176 -30.87 -10.64 18.44
CA SER A 176 -29.95 -10.26 17.38
C SER A 176 -28.53 -10.69 17.73
N ASN A 177 -28.06 -11.81 17.18
CA ASN A 177 -26.63 -12.01 17.02
C ASN A 177 -26.13 -10.82 16.19
N PRO A 178 -25.19 -9.99 16.69
CA PRO A 178 -24.61 -8.93 15.88
C PRO A 178 -23.97 -9.61 14.68
N SER A 179 -24.55 -9.39 13.50
CA SER A 179 -24.03 -9.92 12.23
C SER A 179 -22.59 -9.48 12.09
N LEU A 180 -21.64 -10.42 12.02
CA LEU A 180 -20.26 -10.08 11.70
C LEU A 180 -20.26 -9.20 10.43
N PRO A 181 -19.52 -8.07 10.42
CA PRO A 181 -19.29 -7.34 9.18
C PRO A 181 -18.63 -8.31 8.20
N SER A 182 -19.33 -8.72 7.14
CA SER A 182 -18.75 -9.64 6.18
C SER A 182 -17.75 -8.87 5.31
N MET A 183 -16.48 -8.96 5.68
CA MET A 183 -15.35 -8.37 4.96
C MET A 183 -15.33 -8.86 3.50
N CYS A 184 -15.07 -7.96 2.57
CA CYS A 184 -14.76 -8.29 1.19
C CYS A 184 -13.27 -8.62 1.06
N GLU A 185 -12.94 -9.71 0.36
CA GLU A 185 -11.55 -10.14 0.18
C GLU A 185 -11.17 -10.26 -1.30
N SER A 186 -9.98 -9.80 -1.63
CA SER A 186 -9.36 -9.93 -2.96
C SER A 186 -7.97 -10.52 -2.84
N SER A 187 -7.67 -11.55 -3.63
CA SER A 187 -6.35 -12.18 -3.70
C SER A 187 -5.91 -12.27 -5.15
N ILE A 188 -4.79 -11.63 -5.50
CA ILE A 188 -4.28 -11.56 -6.86
C ILE A 188 -2.87 -12.13 -6.87
N THR A 189 -2.64 -13.18 -7.65
CA THR A 189 -1.33 -13.77 -7.86
C THR A 189 -0.95 -13.61 -9.33
N CYS A 190 0.24 -13.09 -9.59
CA CYS A 190 0.74 -12.86 -10.93
C CYS A 190 2.12 -13.49 -11.08
N THR A 191 2.33 -14.36 -12.07
CA THR A 191 3.62 -14.97 -12.37
C THR A 191 4.06 -14.59 -13.78
N VAL A 192 5.26 -14.03 -13.90
CA VAL A 192 5.83 -13.52 -15.16
C VAL A 192 7.14 -14.25 -15.46
N GLU A 193 7.16 -15.00 -16.56
CA GLU A 193 8.35 -15.72 -17.04
C GLU A 193 9.43 -14.77 -17.60
N PRO A 194 10.68 -15.25 -17.76
CA PRO A 194 11.76 -14.45 -18.36
C PRO A 194 11.37 -13.94 -19.77
N GLY A 195 11.52 -12.63 -19.98
CA GLY A 195 11.23 -11.97 -21.26
C GLY A 195 9.76 -11.59 -21.46
N ALA A 196 8.87 -12.03 -20.56
CA ALA A 196 7.47 -11.63 -20.57
C ALA A 196 7.25 -10.28 -19.84
N THR A 197 6.14 -9.61 -20.13
CA THR A 197 5.75 -8.34 -19.51
C THR A 197 4.28 -8.35 -19.08
N LEU A 198 4.04 -7.98 -17.83
CA LEU A 198 2.71 -7.77 -17.27
C LEU A 198 2.45 -6.28 -17.03
N PHE A 199 1.39 -5.76 -17.64
CA PHE A 199 0.77 -4.50 -17.29
C PHE A 199 -0.49 -4.79 -16.48
N PHE A 200 -0.46 -4.54 -15.17
CA PHE A 200 -1.62 -4.65 -14.28
C PHE A 200 -2.09 -3.25 -13.89
N LEU A 201 -2.97 -2.65 -14.68
CA LEU A 201 -3.37 -1.24 -14.55
C LEU A 201 -4.90 -1.11 -14.34
N PRO A 202 -5.41 -1.46 -13.16
CA PRO A 202 -6.83 -1.29 -12.81
C PRO A 202 -7.20 0.19 -12.60
N ASP A 203 -8.47 0.54 -12.85
CA ASP A 203 -9.11 1.76 -12.34
C ASP A 203 -9.26 1.69 -10.80
N PRO A 204 -9.57 2.80 -10.09
CA PRO A 204 -9.38 2.85 -8.64
C PRO A 204 -10.40 1.99 -7.92
N THR A 205 -9.98 1.44 -6.79
CA THR A 205 -10.92 0.87 -5.81
C THR A 205 -11.62 2.02 -5.07
N VAL A 206 -12.94 1.98 -5.04
CA VAL A 206 -13.80 3.03 -4.44
C VAL A 206 -14.55 2.41 -3.26
N PRO A 207 -13.95 2.41 -2.05
CA PRO A 207 -14.61 1.94 -0.85
C PRO A 207 -15.75 2.90 -0.46
N TYR A 208 -16.92 2.34 -0.17
CA TYR A 208 -18.08 3.12 0.27
C TYR A 208 -18.14 3.23 1.80
N GLU A 209 -19.07 4.05 2.29
CA GLU A 209 -19.31 4.18 3.73
C GLU A 209 -19.55 2.81 4.38
N ARG A 210 -18.92 2.58 5.54
CA ARG A 210 -19.06 1.36 6.35
C ARG A 210 -18.67 0.06 5.66
N THR A 211 -17.74 0.10 4.70
CA THR A 211 -17.21 -1.12 4.08
C THR A 211 -15.96 -1.62 4.77
N SER A 212 -15.76 -2.93 4.78
CA SER A 212 -14.49 -3.57 5.15
C SER A 212 -13.93 -4.32 3.95
N PHE A 213 -12.76 -3.91 3.46
CA PHE A 213 -12.11 -4.51 2.29
C PHE A 213 -10.65 -4.90 2.60
N LYS A 214 -10.27 -6.11 2.20
CA LYS A 214 -8.92 -6.64 2.31
C LYS A 214 -8.43 -7.10 0.95
N GLU A 215 -7.25 -6.67 0.54
CA GLU A 215 -6.61 -7.11 -0.70
C GLU A 215 -5.17 -7.57 -0.48
N HIS A 216 -4.82 -8.71 -1.08
CA HIS A 216 -3.47 -9.27 -1.09
C HIS A 216 -3.03 -9.53 -2.53
N ARG A 217 -1.91 -8.92 -2.93
CA ARG A 217 -1.28 -9.03 -4.24
C ARG A 217 0.09 -9.66 -4.12
N VAL A 218 0.36 -10.68 -4.92
CA VAL A 218 1.65 -11.36 -5.01
C VAL A 218 2.11 -11.35 -6.47
N PHE A 219 3.23 -10.69 -6.73
CA PHE A 219 3.86 -10.64 -8.04
C PHE A 219 5.15 -11.47 -8.01
N ASN A 220 5.18 -12.56 -8.77
CA ASN A 220 6.33 -13.43 -8.96
C ASN A 220 6.98 -13.10 -10.30
N CYS A 221 8.16 -12.49 -10.27
CA CYS A 221 8.96 -12.21 -11.47
C CYS A 221 10.08 -13.21 -11.60
N GLN A 222 10.15 -13.89 -12.74
CA GLN A 222 11.21 -14.87 -13.00
C GLN A 222 12.31 -14.27 -13.86
N TYR A 223 13.53 -14.77 -13.66
CA TYR A 223 14.66 -14.54 -14.56
C TYR A 223 15.31 -15.88 -14.95
N SER A 224 16.03 -15.89 -16.08
CA SER A 224 16.80 -17.04 -16.55
C SER A 224 18.29 -16.72 -16.51
N ARG A 225 19.12 -17.62 -15.96
CA ARG A 225 20.59 -17.57 -16.03
C ARG A 225 21.12 -18.52 -17.10
N ASP A 226 22.25 -18.18 -17.71
CA ASP A 226 23.01 -19.07 -18.59
C ASP A 226 24.15 -19.73 -17.78
N GLU A 227 24.41 -21.03 -17.97
CA GLU A 227 25.40 -21.76 -17.13
C GLU A 227 26.84 -21.29 -17.38
N ASN A 228 27.09 -20.70 -18.55
CA ASN A 228 28.40 -20.23 -18.97
C ASN A 228 28.58 -18.71 -18.86
N LYS A 229 27.57 -17.97 -18.35
CA LYS A 229 27.61 -16.51 -18.18
C LYS A 229 27.01 -16.09 -16.85
N GLU A 230 27.71 -15.23 -16.11
CA GLU A 230 27.27 -14.75 -14.79
C GLU A 230 26.00 -13.86 -14.82
N ILE A 231 25.53 -13.45 -16.02
CA ILE A 231 24.43 -12.48 -16.21
C ILE A 231 23.11 -13.22 -16.54
N PRO A 232 21.95 -12.83 -15.98
CA PRO A 232 20.66 -13.31 -16.44
C PRO A 232 20.46 -13.03 -17.93
N GLN A 233 20.13 -14.05 -18.73
CA GLN A 233 19.90 -13.93 -20.17
C GLN A 233 18.62 -13.16 -20.47
N SER A 234 17.61 -13.30 -19.62
CA SER A 234 16.30 -12.65 -19.76
C SER A 234 15.61 -12.53 -18.41
N MET A 235 14.75 -11.52 -18.26
CA MET A 235 14.02 -11.22 -17.02
C MET A 235 12.61 -10.79 -17.35
N GLY A 236 11.64 -11.20 -16.54
CA GLY A 236 10.28 -10.69 -16.62
C GLY A 236 10.20 -9.20 -16.29
N SER A 237 9.13 -8.53 -16.72
CA SER A 237 8.85 -7.14 -16.34
C SER A 237 7.43 -7.00 -15.80
N ILE A 238 7.28 -6.26 -14.71
CA ILE A 238 6.00 -5.97 -14.07
C ILE A 238 5.83 -4.46 -13.96
N ILE A 239 4.68 -3.98 -14.41
CA ILE A 239 4.22 -2.61 -14.25
C ILE A 239 2.82 -2.72 -13.66
N ALA A 240 2.70 -2.49 -12.35
CA ALA A 240 1.45 -2.68 -11.62
C ALA A 240 1.02 -1.39 -10.89
N VAL A 241 -0.24 -1.01 -11.05
CA VAL A 241 -0.88 0.11 -10.36
C VAL A 241 -1.81 -0.43 -9.29
N ASP A 242 -1.75 0.15 -8.10
CA ASP A 242 -2.76 -0.01 -7.06
C ASP A 242 -3.22 1.36 -6.59
N TRP A 243 -4.51 1.66 -6.63
CA TRP A 243 -4.98 2.97 -6.20
C TRP A 243 -6.42 3.03 -5.74
N TYR A 244 -6.68 4.01 -4.88
CA TYR A 244 -7.91 4.17 -4.12
C TYR A 244 -8.46 5.59 -4.29
N SER A 245 -9.78 5.69 -4.31
CA SER A 245 -10.50 6.96 -4.27
C SER A 245 -11.21 7.14 -2.93
N SER A 246 -11.46 8.38 -2.52
CA SER A 246 -12.02 8.72 -1.23
C SER A 246 -13.48 8.29 -1.02
N GLY A 247 -14.17 7.82 -2.06
CA GLY A 247 -15.54 7.33 -1.95
C GLY A 247 -16.45 7.93 -3.02
N ARG A 248 -17.72 8.18 -2.68
CA ARG A 248 -18.77 8.64 -3.62
C ARG A 248 -19.03 10.15 -3.55
N ARG A 249 -17.97 10.96 -3.49
CA ARG A 249 -18.06 12.42 -3.32
C ARG A 249 -19.03 13.14 -4.28
N HIS A 250 -19.15 12.66 -5.52
CA HIS A 250 -19.96 13.31 -6.56
C HIS A 250 -21.40 12.80 -6.64
N SER A 251 -21.84 11.95 -5.70
CA SER A 251 -23.23 11.48 -5.63
C SER A 251 -24.08 12.43 -4.80
N THR A 252 -25.27 12.79 -5.28
CA THR A 252 -26.17 13.74 -4.60
C THR A 252 -26.51 13.28 -3.18
N GLY A 253 -26.29 14.15 -2.19
CA GLY A 253 -26.58 13.87 -0.77
C GLY A 253 -25.55 12.97 -0.06
N MET A 254 -24.36 12.78 -0.65
CA MET A 254 -23.26 11.96 -0.10
C MET A 254 -21.93 12.74 -0.03
N GLU A 255 -21.97 14.07 0.07
CA GLU A 255 -20.79 14.93 0.12
C GLU A 255 -19.88 14.66 1.32
N GLU A 256 -20.42 14.04 2.38
CA GLU A 256 -19.72 13.67 3.61
C GLU A 256 -19.05 12.26 3.53
N GLU A 257 -19.19 11.53 2.42
CA GLU A 257 -18.64 10.18 2.23
C GLU A 257 -17.18 10.23 1.74
N ARG A 258 -16.28 10.80 2.55
CA ARG A 258 -14.84 10.92 2.28
C ARG A 258 -14.02 10.03 3.23
N TRP A 259 -13.36 9.02 2.68
CA TRP A 259 -12.59 8.00 3.41
C TRP A 259 -13.40 7.40 4.57
N ALA A 260 -14.71 7.19 4.36
CA ALA A 260 -15.70 6.85 5.40
C ALA A 260 -15.99 5.33 5.51
N PHE A 261 -15.12 4.48 4.97
CA PHE A 261 -15.18 3.03 5.15
C PHE A 261 -14.89 2.63 6.60
N ASP A 262 -15.18 1.39 7.00
CA ASP A 262 -14.82 0.88 8.32
C ASP A 262 -13.36 0.40 8.36
N SER A 263 -12.96 -0.42 7.37
CA SER A 263 -11.57 -0.92 7.27
C SER A 263 -11.12 -1.10 5.82
N LEU A 264 -9.87 -0.73 5.54
CA LEU A 264 -9.19 -0.99 4.28
C LEU A 264 -7.80 -1.56 4.57
N SER A 265 -7.52 -2.79 4.16
CA SER A 265 -6.22 -3.44 4.34
C SER A 265 -5.68 -3.91 3.00
N THR A 266 -4.43 -3.53 2.69
CA THR A 266 -3.81 -3.83 1.40
C THR A 266 -2.40 -4.37 1.64
N ARG A 267 -2.01 -5.36 0.85
CA ARG A 267 -0.68 -5.97 0.92
C ARG A 267 -0.20 -6.34 -0.47
N THR A 268 1.00 -5.88 -0.84
CA THR A 268 1.67 -6.21 -2.09
C THR A 268 3.01 -6.85 -1.79
N GLU A 269 3.30 -7.97 -2.43
CA GLU A 269 4.59 -8.64 -2.35
C GLU A 269 5.19 -8.79 -3.74
N LEU A 270 6.48 -8.46 -3.88
CA LEU A 270 7.26 -8.76 -5.07
C LEU A 270 8.25 -9.87 -4.73
N HIS A 271 8.21 -10.97 -5.47
CA HIS A 271 9.14 -12.08 -5.41
C HIS A 271 9.94 -12.13 -6.71
N VAL A 272 11.26 -12.24 -6.62
CA VAL A 272 12.15 -12.35 -7.79
C VAL A 272 12.92 -13.65 -7.68
N THR A 273 12.68 -14.57 -8.61
CA THR A 273 13.17 -15.95 -8.51
C THR A 273 13.78 -16.47 -9.81
N ASP A 274 14.73 -17.39 -9.70
CA ASP A 274 15.27 -18.10 -10.86
C ASP A 274 14.20 -19.05 -11.40
N GLN A 275 13.97 -19.03 -12.72
CA GLN A 275 13.02 -19.93 -13.38
C GLN A 275 13.31 -21.41 -13.10
N ARG A 276 14.59 -21.79 -12.92
CA ARG A 276 14.97 -23.18 -12.64
C ARG A 276 14.51 -23.66 -11.26
N MET A 277 14.51 -22.77 -10.26
CA MET A 277 14.11 -23.07 -8.88
C MET A 277 12.59 -23.29 -8.75
N HIS A 278 11.81 -22.72 -9.68
CA HIS A 278 10.36 -22.88 -9.71
C HIS A 278 9.92 -24.25 -10.25
N ASN A 279 10.73 -24.90 -11.10
CA ASN A 279 10.37 -26.20 -11.71
C ASN A 279 10.63 -27.41 -10.78
N THR A 280 11.43 -27.24 -9.73
CA THR A 280 11.77 -28.29 -8.75
C THR A 280 10.82 -28.35 -7.55
N SER A 281 10.01 -27.32 -7.31
CA SER A 281 9.04 -27.23 -6.20
C SER A 281 7.63 -27.72 -6.61
N ASN A 282 7.52 -29.02 -6.92
CA ASN A 282 6.21 -29.69 -7.04
C ASN A 282 5.69 -30.25 -5.69
N SER A 283 6.40 -30.03 -4.57
CA SER A 283 5.88 -30.24 -3.22
C SER A 283 5.10 -28.99 -2.80
N GLN A 284 3.79 -29.16 -2.61
CA GLN A 284 2.84 -28.10 -2.28
C GLN A 284 3.05 -27.47 -0.89
N ASP A 285 4.06 -27.94 -0.13
CA ASP A 285 4.31 -27.60 1.27
C ASP A 285 5.75 -27.14 1.62
N ASP A 286 6.69 -27.03 0.67
CA ASP A 286 8.07 -26.59 0.98
C ASP A 286 8.48 -25.30 0.25
N ASN A 287 8.45 -24.21 1.01
CA ASN A 287 9.28 -22.99 0.94
C ASN A 287 9.71 -22.48 -0.45
N TYR A 288 9.06 -21.39 -0.85
CA TYR A 288 9.63 -20.26 -1.58
C TYR A 288 11.07 -19.96 -1.11
N GLY A 289 12.06 -20.58 -1.77
CA GLY A 289 13.50 -20.51 -1.44
C GLY A 289 14.17 -19.15 -1.68
N ASN A 290 13.39 -18.07 -1.73
CA ASN A 290 13.86 -16.69 -1.58
C ASN A 290 12.63 -15.90 -1.11
N GLY A 291 12.66 -15.36 0.11
CA GLY A 291 11.55 -14.54 0.61
C GLY A 291 11.29 -13.32 -0.29
N ALA A 292 10.13 -12.68 -0.15
CA ALA A 292 9.77 -11.50 -0.94
C ALA A 292 10.91 -10.47 -0.98
N LEU A 293 11.23 -9.93 -2.16
CA LEU A 293 12.20 -8.84 -2.34
C LEU A 293 11.70 -7.55 -1.69
N LEU A 294 10.39 -7.32 -1.77
CA LEU A 294 9.73 -6.13 -1.27
C LEU A 294 8.33 -6.49 -0.76
N ILE A 295 7.94 -5.89 0.35
CA ILE A 295 6.58 -5.97 0.90
C ILE A 295 6.07 -4.55 1.13
N GLU A 296 4.91 -4.21 0.57
CA GLU A 296 4.16 -3.00 0.91
C GLU A 296 2.87 -3.42 1.62
N ALA A 297 2.62 -2.87 2.81
CA ALA A 297 1.45 -3.20 3.60
C ALA A 297 0.86 -1.94 4.25
N MET A 298 -0.41 -1.67 3.96
CA MET A 298 -1.17 -0.54 4.50
C MET A 298 -2.43 -1.07 5.16
N THR A 299 -2.82 -0.52 6.31
CA THR A 299 -4.15 -0.76 6.89
C THR A 299 -4.70 0.52 7.49
N LEU A 300 -5.89 0.89 7.05
CA LEU A 300 -6.65 2.03 7.52
C LEU A 300 -7.88 1.53 8.24
N ASP A 301 -7.96 1.84 9.52
CA ASP A 301 -9.09 1.49 10.38
C ASP A 301 -9.81 2.75 10.84
N ASN A 302 -11.11 2.84 10.62
CA ASN A 302 -11.94 3.93 11.12
C ASN A 302 -12.85 3.50 12.27
N THR A 303 -12.85 2.21 12.64
CA THR A 303 -13.66 1.69 13.75
C THR A 303 -13.12 2.12 15.11
N CYS A 304 -11.83 2.43 15.20
CA CYS A 304 -11.17 2.93 16.41
C CYS A 304 -11.33 4.46 16.63
N GLY A 305 -11.93 5.18 15.67
CA GLY A 305 -12.12 6.64 15.70
C GLY A 305 -13.53 7.07 16.11
N GLY A 306 -13.66 8.00 17.07
CA GLY A 306 -14.96 8.47 17.57
C GLY A 306 -15.89 9.06 16.49
N GLY A 307 -17.20 8.92 16.71
CA GLY A 307 -18.30 8.99 15.73
C GLY A 307 -18.57 10.28 14.94
N ASP A 308 -17.62 11.21 14.81
CA ASP A 308 -17.71 12.25 13.78
C ASP A 308 -17.08 11.73 12.48
N ARG A 309 -17.94 11.38 11.53
CA ARG A 309 -17.59 10.69 10.29
C ARG A 309 -17.22 11.63 9.15
N THR A 310 -17.38 12.93 9.36
CA THR A 310 -16.95 13.96 8.40
C THR A 310 -15.41 14.05 8.33
N LEU A 311 -14.71 13.62 9.39
CA LEU A 311 -13.23 13.57 9.51
C LEU A 311 -12.79 12.23 10.12
N SER A 312 -12.79 11.19 9.29
CA SER A 312 -12.31 9.86 9.68
C SER A 312 -10.79 9.82 9.93
N ALA A 313 -10.30 8.81 10.65
CA ALA A 313 -8.87 8.66 10.90
C ALA A 313 -8.09 8.43 9.59
N ALA A 314 -8.68 7.70 8.64
CA ALA A 314 -8.18 7.56 7.28
C ALA A 314 -8.11 8.91 6.54
N ALA A 315 -9.13 9.76 6.68
CA ALA A 315 -9.16 11.09 6.07
C ALA A 315 -8.03 12.01 6.56
N ILE A 316 -7.66 11.90 7.85
CA ILE A 316 -6.51 12.61 8.44
C ILE A 316 -5.20 12.03 7.90
N SER A 317 -5.07 10.70 7.90
CA SER A 317 -3.89 9.98 7.40
C SER A 317 -3.58 10.19 5.91
N MET A 318 -4.59 10.47 5.09
CA MET A 318 -4.46 10.84 3.68
C MET A 318 -4.18 12.34 3.49
N GLY A 319 -4.29 13.16 4.54
CA GLY A 319 -4.32 14.62 4.46
C GLY A 319 -5.69 15.14 4.01
N ARG A 320 -6.12 16.29 4.55
CA ARG A 320 -7.51 16.78 4.44
C ARG A 320 -8.02 17.02 3.01
N ASN A 321 -7.13 17.29 2.06
CA ASN A 321 -7.52 17.69 0.70
C ASN A 321 -7.35 16.58 -0.34
N HIS A 322 -6.67 15.48 -0.03
CA HIS A 322 -6.36 14.45 -1.02
C HIS A 322 -7.48 13.41 -1.13
N ASP A 323 -8.01 13.24 -2.33
CA ASP A 323 -9.12 12.32 -2.59
C ASP A 323 -8.69 11.02 -3.26
N SER A 324 -7.39 10.90 -3.55
CA SER A 324 -6.86 9.77 -4.31
C SER A 324 -5.45 9.44 -3.85
N TYR A 325 -5.18 8.14 -3.72
CA TYR A 325 -3.86 7.61 -3.39
C TYR A 325 -3.52 6.45 -4.33
N ALA A 326 -2.34 6.46 -4.92
CA ALA A 326 -1.88 5.43 -5.84
C ALA A 326 -0.44 4.99 -5.54
N THR A 327 -0.15 3.71 -5.74
CA THR A 327 1.19 3.14 -5.78
C THR A 327 1.44 2.47 -7.11
N LEU A 328 2.68 2.57 -7.59
CA LEU A 328 3.16 1.94 -8.82
C LEU A 328 4.35 1.06 -8.49
N LEU A 329 4.21 -0.24 -8.69
CA LEU A 329 5.30 -1.21 -8.62
C LEU A 329 5.88 -1.39 -10.02
N LEU A 330 7.15 -0.99 -10.18
CA LEU A 330 7.91 -1.09 -11.42
C LEU A 330 9.08 -2.05 -11.21
N HIS A 331 9.10 -3.15 -11.96
CA HIS A 331 10.19 -4.11 -11.89
C HIS A 331 10.57 -4.63 -13.28
N GLY A 332 11.87 -4.78 -13.52
CA GLY A 332 12.41 -5.38 -14.73
C GLY A 332 12.64 -4.38 -15.89
N PRO A 333 13.29 -4.83 -16.97
CA PRO A 333 13.82 -3.95 -18.02
C PRO A 333 12.78 -3.07 -18.71
N ASN A 334 11.57 -3.59 -18.98
CA ASN A 334 10.54 -2.81 -19.69
C ASN A 334 9.86 -1.75 -18.81
N SER A 335 10.08 -1.79 -17.49
CA SER A 335 9.57 -0.79 -16.55
C SER A 335 10.49 0.44 -16.39
N LEU A 336 11.76 0.35 -16.83
CA LEU A 336 12.78 1.36 -16.57
C LEU A 336 12.43 2.72 -17.18
N HIS A 337 11.87 2.76 -18.39
CA HIS A 337 11.44 4.01 -19.01
C HIS A 337 10.33 4.73 -18.21
N VAL A 338 9.43 3.96 -17.60
CA VAL A 338 8.38 4.49 -16.71
C VAL A 338 9.01 5.04 -15.44
N ALA A 339 9.98 4.31 -14.87
CA ALA A 339 10.70 4.73 -13.68
C ALA A 339 11.47 6.04 -13.91
N THR A 340 12.21 6.16 -15.02
CA THR A 340 12.93 7.40 -15.36
C THR A 340 11.98 8.60 -15.48
N ARG A 341 10.87 8.46 -16.20
CA ARG A 341 9.86 9.53 -16.31
C ARG A 341 9.21 9.87 -14.99
N ALA A 342 8.91 8.87 -14.16
CA ALA A 342 8.33 9.07 -12.85
C ALA A 342 9.31 9.81 -11.91
N THR A 343 10.60 9.46 -11.94
CA THR A 343 11.65 10.13 -11.18
C THR A 343 11.78 11.59 -11.60
N GLU A 344 11.81 11.86 -12.90
CA GLU A 344 11.88 13.23 -13.42
C GLU A 344 10.64 14.04 -13.03
N LEU A 345 9.43 13.48 -13.21
CA LEU A 345 8.19 14.13 -12.82
C LEU A 345 8.15 14.44 -11.31
N SER A 346 8.57 13.49 -10.47
CA SER A 346 8.63 13.67 -9.01
C SER A 346 9.55 14.83 -8.62
N ARG A 347 10.70 14.97 -9.28
CA ARG A 347 11.63 16.09 -9.08
C ARG A 347 11.03 17.41 -9.54
N GLN A 348 10.38 17.44 -10.70
CA GLN A 348 9.75 18.66 -11.22
C GLN A 348 8.54 19.08 -10.37
N ILE A 349 7.74 18.15 -9.85
CA ILE A 349 6.66 18.46 -8.90
C ILE A 349 7.26 19.05 -7.61
N SER A 350 8.34 18.44 -7.10
CA SER A 350 9.02 18.90 -5.90
C SER A 350 9.68 20.27 -6.08
N SER A 351 10.21 20.56 -7.28
CA SER A 351 10.90 21.82 -7.61
C SER A 351 9.97 23.04 -7.60
N LEU A 352 8.65 22.82 -7.73
CA LEU A 352 7.63 23.87 -7.59
C LEU A 352 7.54 24.44 -6.17
N GLN A 353 7.96 23.68 -5.16
CA GLN A 353 7.81 24.05 -3.74
C GLN A 353 9.16 24.21 -3.04
N THR A 354 10.15 23.40 -3.41
CA THR A 354 11.47 23.40 -2.75
C THR A 354 12.61 23.27 -3.74
N ARG A 355 13.83 23.59 -3.29
CA ARG A 355 15.05 23.32 -4.05
C ARG A 355 15.37 21.84 -3.99
N VAL A 356 15.29 21.18 -5.14
CA VAL A 356 15.62 19.77 -5.30
C VAL A 356 17.12 19.63 -5.56
N ARG A 357 17.73 18.57 -5.03
CA ARG A 357 19.12 18.19 -5.34
C ARG A 357 19.28 18.01 -6.85
N ILE A 358 20.48 18.17 -7.39
CA ILE A 358 20.81 17.71 -8.75
C ILE A 358 21.61 16.43 -8.56
N ASP A 359 21.13 15.30 -9.09
CA ASP A 359 21.83 14.02 -9.04
C ASP A 359 22.44 13.74 -10.41
N ASP A 360 23.64 13.13 -10.43
CA ASP A 360 24.37 12.75 -11.65
C ASP A 360 23.57 11.79 -12.56
N PHE A 361 22.56 11.12 -12.00
CA PHE A 361 21.63 10.21 -12.71
C PHE A 361 20.93 10.87 -13.91
N VAL A 362 20.72 12.19 -13.89
CA VAL A 362 20.01 12.93 -14.95
C VAL A 362 20.96 13.45 -16.04
N GLU A 363 22.26 13.65 -15.75
CA GLU A 363 23.21 14.15 -16.76
C GLU A 363 23.39 13.16 -17.93
N ASN A 364 23.20 11.87 -17.67
CA ASN A 364 23.35 10.80 -18.66
C ASN A 364 22.13 10.61 -19.60
N TYR A 365 21.06 11.40 -19.45
CA TYR A 365 19.82 11.30 -20.23
C TYR A 365 19.46 12.58 -21.01
N ARG A 366 20.42 13.50 -21.16
CA ARG A 366 20.20 14.85 -21.75
C ARG A 366 19.86 14.89 -23.25
N ASP A 367 19.85 13.77 -23.97
CA ASP A 367 19.69 13.81 -25.44
C ASP A 367 18.23 14.02 -25.94
N ASP A 368 17.20 13.90 -25.07
CA ASP A 368 15.77 14.08 -25.44
C ASP A 368 15.06 15.28 -24.75
N GLU A 369 15.79 16.20 -24.11
CA GLU A 369 15.26 17.21 -23.16
C GLU A 369 14.23 18.23 -23.70
N LYS A 370 14.13 18.45 -25.01
CA LYS A 370 13.24 19.52 -25.54
C LYS A 370 11.77 19.12 -25.57
N ASP A 371 11.44 17.86 -25.81
CA ASP A 371 10.04 17.43 -25.94
C ASP A 371 9.43 17.06 -24.57
N GLY A 372 10.24 16.44 -23.69
CA GLY A 372 9.80 16.04 -22.35
C GLY A 372 9.49 17.22 -21.42
N SER A 373 10.27 18.32 -21.51
CA SER A 373 10.03 19.52 -20.69
C SER A 373 8.72 20.23 -21.05
N VAL A 374 8.35 20.26 -22.34
CA VAL A 374 7.08 20.82 -22.80
C VAL A 374 5.89 19.98 -22.33
N GLU A 375 5.99 18.65 -22.40
CA GLU A 375 4.93 17.75 -21.89
C GLU A 375 4.69 17.92 -20.38
N ILE A 376 5.75 18.10 -19.59
CA ILE A 376 5.64 18.33 -18.14
C ILE A 376 4.95 19.67 -17.84
N LEU A 377 5.31 20.73 -18.57
CA LEU A 377 4.64 22.03 -18.42
C LEU A 377 3.16 21.96 -18.80
N GLN A 378 2.81 21.21 -19.85
CA GLN A 378 1.42 20.95 -20.23
C GLN A 378 0.68 20.17 -19.14
N LEU A 379 1.33 19.16 -18.56
CA LEU A 379 0.77 18.40 -17.44
C LEU A 379 0.48 19.32 -16.26
N PHE A 380 1.43 20.15 -15.83
CA PHE A 380 1.23 21.11 -14.73
C PHE A 380 0.12 22.11 -15.00
N GLY A 381 -0.02 22.58 -16.25
CA GLY A 381 -1.14 23.41 -16.65
C GLY A 381 -2.49 22.68 -16.57
N ALA A 382 -2.50 21.35 -16.75
CA ALA A 382 -3.69 20.51 -16.76
C ALA A 382 -4.16 20.03 -15.37
N LEU A 383 -3.26 19.98 -14.38
CA LEU A 383 -3.56 19.56 -13.00
C LEU A 383 -4.52 20.54 -12.31
N GLY A 384 -5.46 20.01 -11.53
CA GLY A 384 -6.51 20.80 -10.89
C GLY A 384 -6.23 21.13 -9.43
N GLY A 385 -5.42 20.31 -8.77
CA GLY A 385 -5.08 20.45 -7.37
C GLY A 385 -3.63 20.09 -7.05
N LYS A 386 -3.33 20.00 -5.75
CA LYS A 386 -2.01 19.60 -5.27
C LYS A 386 -1.77 18.11 -5.55
N VAL A 387 -0.61 17.81 -6.13
CA VAL A 387 -0.13 16.43 -6.31
C VAL A 387 1.18 16.30 -5.55
N LEU A 388 1.26 15.27 -4.69
CA LEU A 388 2.50 14.83 -4.07
C LEU A 388 2.91 13.52 -4.74
N MET A 389 4.20 13.40 -5.04
CA MET A 389 4.73 12.23 -5.71
C MET A 389 6.11 11.92 -5.15
N SER A 390 6.39 10.63 -4.96
CA SER A 390 7.71 10.14 -4.58
C SER A 390 8.10 8.92 -5.39
N VAL A 391 9.39 8.75 -5.66
CA VAL A 391 9.94 7.56 -6.30
C VAL A 391 11.08 7.04 -5.45
N THR A 392 10.99 5.79 -5.02
CA THR A 392 12.03 5.09 -4.28
C THR A 392 12.60 3.99 -5.15
N SER A 393 13.91 4.03 -5.37
CA SER A 393 14.66 2.89 -5.91
C SER A 393 14.82 1.82 -4.84
N VAL A 394 14.57 0.56 -5.19
CA VAL A 394 14.78 -0.60 -4.31
C VAL A 394 16.03 -1.34 -4.77
N GLU A 395 17.12 -1.15 -4.03
CA GLU A 395 18.39 -1.84 -4.25
C GLU A 395 18.24 -3.35 -4.09
N ASN A 396 18.84 -4.09 -5.02
CA ASN A 396 18.83 -5.55 -5.03
C ASN A 396 20.25 -6.11 -5.17
N THR A 397 20.91 -6.28 -4.02
CA THR A 397 22.30 -6.73 -3.91
C THR A 397 22.59 -8.07 -4.62
N LEU A 398 21.60 -8.95 -4.77
CA LEU A 398 21.79 -10.26 -5.43
C LEU A 398 21.81 -10.21 -6.96
N HIS A 399 21.22 -9.18 -7.58
CA HIS A 399 21.00 -9.12 -9.03
C HIS A 399 21.73 -7.94 -9.70
N GLU A 400 22.06 -6.89 -8.95
CA GLU A 400 22.74 -5.69 -9.46
C GLU A 400 24.25 -5.90 -9.72
N GLU A 401 24.91 -6.82 -9.01
CA GLU A 401 26.31 -7.20 -9.28
C GLU A 401 26.49 -7.97 -10.59
N GLN A 402 25.44 -8.64 -11.08
CA GLN A 402 25.52 -9.55 -12.23
C GLN A 402 25.25 -8.86 -13.58
N PHE A 403 24.54 -7.72 -13.61
CA PHE A 403 24.27 -6.98 -14.85
C PHE A 403 25.37 -5.98 -15.26
N SER A 404 26.31 -5.67 -14.36
CA SER A 404 27.21 -4.49 -14.48
C SER A 404 28.57 -4.74 -15.15
N LYS A 405 28.97 -6.00 -15.43
CA LYS A 405 30.34 -6.27 -15.94
C LYS A 405 30.60 -5.88 -17.40
N HIS A 406 29.61 -5.40 -18.16
CA HIS A 406 29.79 -5.11 -19.60
C HIS A 406 29.55 -3.68 -20.05
N SER A 407 29.18 -2.76 -19.17
CA SER A 407 29.11 -1.34 -19.50
C SER A 407 29.81 -0.54 -18.41
N ASN A 408 30.72 0.37 -18.78
CA ASN A 408 31.25 1.41 -17.89
C ASN A 408 30.14 2.42 -17.47
N GLN A 409 28.88 1.98 -17.36
CA GLN A 409 27.71 2.74 -16.95
C GLN A 409 27.31 2.29 -15.55
N GLU A 410 27.08 3.25 -14.67
CA GLU A 410 26.64 3.05 -13.28
C GLU A 410 25.47 2.05 -13.17
N GLN A 411 25.51 1.22 -12.13
CA GLN A 411 24.46 0.25 -11.81
C GLN A 411 23.10 0.94 -11.71
N LYS A 412 22.17 0.62 -12.63
CA LYS A 412 20.81 1.13 -12.59
C LYS A 412 19.90 0.18 -11.81
N PRO A 413 19.15 0.68 -10.82
CA PRO A 413 18.23 -0.16 -10.06
C PRO A 413 17.12 -0.71 -10.95
N LEU A 414 16.75 -1.97 -10.74
CA LEU A 414 15.73 -2.66 -11.55
C LEU A 414 14.33 -2.54 -10.97
N THR A 415 14.20 -2.13 -9.72
CA THR A 415 12.93 -2.08 -8.99
C THR A 415 12.69 -0.67 -8.45
N HIS A 416 11.52 -0.12 -8.73
CA HIS A 416 11.11 1.19 -8.25
C HIS A 416 9.69 1.13 -7.69
N MET A 417 9.49 1.86 -6.60
CA MET A 417 8.18 2.14 -6.04
C MET A 417 7.84 3.60 -6.23
N VAL A 418 6.73 3.87 -6.89
CA VAL A 418 6.18 5.23 -7.03
C VAL A 418 4.97 5.34 -6.12
N ARG A 419 4.82 6.46 -5.42
CA ARG A 419 3.60 6.79 -4.67
C ARG A 419 3.10 8.16 -5.07
N ILE A 420 1.79 8.27 -5.22
CA ILE A 420 1.12 9.48 -5.70
C ILE A 420 -0.07 9.75 -4.79
N LEU A 421 -0.20 11.00 -4.37
CA LEU A 421 -1.33 11.50 -3.61
C LEU A 421 -1.85 12.76 -4.28
N ALA A 422 -3.15 12.83 -4.54
CA ALA A 422 -3.74 13.94 -5.30
C ALA A 422 -5.09 14.38 -4.75
N GLU A 423 -5.44 15.64 -4.96
CA GLU A 423 -6.76 16.21 -4.62
C GLU A 423 -7.89 15.75 -5.58
N SER A 424 -7.55 15.04 -6.65
CA SER A 424 -8.52 14.57 -7.67
C SER A 424 -8.10 13.24 -8.30
N ASN A 425 -9.07 12.37 -8.57
CA ASN A 425 -8.85 11.13 -9.32
C ASN A 425 -8.33 11.42 -10.74
N GLU A 426 -8.82 12.50 -11.36
CA GLU A 426 -8.41 12.92 -12.72
C GLU A 426 -6.91 13.24 -12.76
N ASP A 427 -6.38 13.86 -11.70
CA ASP A 427 -4.96 14.23 -11.63
C ASP A 427 -4.08 12.98 -11.52
N ILE A 428 -4.52 11.94 -10.80
CA ILE A 428 -3.82 10.64 -10.83
C ILE A 428 -3.86 10.02 -12.22
N TYR A 429 -5.00 10.03 -12.92
CA TYR A 429 -5.07 9.53 -14.30
C TYR A 429 -4.08 10.25 -15.22
N ARG A 430 -3.94 11.58 -15.10
CA ARG A 430 -2.97 12.37 -15.88
C ARG A 430 -1.53 11.99 -15.57
N VAL A 431 -1.19 11.86 -14.29
CA VAL A 431 0.16 11.46 -13.85
C VAL A 431 0.49 10.05 -14.34
N LEU A 432 -0.41 9.09 -14.13
CA LEU A 432 -0.24 7.71 -14.60
C LEU A 432 -0.11 7.65 -16.12
N HIS A 433 -0.97 8.37 -16.86
CA HIS A 433 -0.89 8.48 -18.30
C HIS A 433 0.47 9.03 -18.75
N PHE A 434 0.95 10.13 -18.15
CA PHE A 434 2.25 10.71 -18.47
C PHE A 434 3.40 9.73 -18.25
N CYS A 435 3.41 9.01 -17.13
CA CYS A 435 4.45 8.04 -16.80
C CYS A 435 4.41 6.82 -17.73
N LEU A 436 3.21 6.33 -18.09
CA LEU A 436 3.00 5.10 -18.85
C LEU A 436 2.90 5.32 -20.37
N LYS A 437 2.81 6.56 -20.85
CA LYS A 437 2.75 6.90 -22.29
C LYS A 437 3.83 6.20 -23.14
N PRO A 438 5.10 6.10 -22.71
CA PRO A 438 6.11 5.38 -23.47
C PRO A 438 5.74 3.92 -23.71
N CYS A 439 5.01 3.26 -22.81
CA CYS A 439 4.64 1.86 -22.95
C CYS A 439 3.60 1.61 -24.07
N SER A 440 3.07 2.65 -24.70
CA SER A 440 2.14 2.51 -25.82
C SER A 440 2.67 1.66 -26.97
N HIS A 441 3.99 1.65 -27.22
CA HIS A 441 4.59 0.80 -28.26
C HIS A 441 4.45 -0.70 -27.95
N PHE A 442 4.54 -1.10 -26.68
CA PHE A 442 4.28 -2.47 -26.23
C PHE A 442 2.81 -2.85 -26.35
N LEU A 443 1.93 -1.86 -26.26
CA LEU A 443 0.48 -2.01 -26.29
C LEU A 443 -0.10 -1.71 -27.69
N GLY A 444 0.71 -1.81 -28.75
CA GLY A 444 0.32 -1.60 -30.15
C GLY A 444 -0.33 -0.24 -30.43
N GLY A 445 0.17 0.81 -29.77
CA GLY A 445 -0.28 2.20 -29.91
C GLY A 445 -1.35 2.63 -28.90
N LEU A 446 -1.84 1.73 -28.05
CA LEU A 446 -2.77 2.08 -26.98
C LEU A 446 -2.03 2.86 -25.88
N GLU A 447 -2.44 4.10 -25.65
CA GLU A 447 -1.91 4.92 -24.55
C GLU A 447 -2.67 4.62 -23.25
N PRO A 448 -1.99 4.11 -22.20
CA PRO A 448 -2.64 3.80 -20.92
C PRO A 448 -3.35 5.01 -20.32
N TYR A 449 -4.56 4.79 -19.79
CA TYR A 449 -5.43 5.77 -19.12
C TYR A 449 -5.85 7.02 -19.92
N LYS A 450 -5.45 7.15 -21.18
CA LYS A 450 -5.82 8.32 -22.00
C LYS A 450 -7.33 8.51 -22.12
N ASP A 451 -8.06 7.40 -22.25
CA ASP A 451 -9.52 7.36 -22.39
C ASP A 451 -10.26 7.63 -21.07
N ARG A 452 -9.55 7.62 -19.94
CA ARG A 452 -10.08 7.99 -18.62
C ARG A 452 -10.01 9.47 -18.32
N ILE A 453 -9.19 10.22 -19.07
CA ILE A 453 -9.06 11.66 -18.94
C ILE A 453 -10.20 12.30 -19.75
N HIS A 454 -11.15 12.93 -19.06
CA HIS A 454 -12.39 13.43 -19.66
C HIS A 454 -12.34 14.93 -19.95
N SER A 455 -11.45 15.67 -19.28
CA SER A 455 -11.29 17.11 -19.49
C SER A 455 -9.86 17.45 -19.92
N SER A 456 -9.64 18.58 -20.60
CA SER A 456 -8.29 19.10 -20.83
C SER A 456 -7.66 19.68 -19.56
N LEU A 457 -8.51 20.13 -18.63
CA LEU A 457 -8.16 20.75 -17.36
C LEU A 457 -8.98 20.13 -16.24
N THR A 458 -8.35 19.71 -15.16
CA THR A 458 -9.09 19.31 -13.97
C THR A 458 -9.68 20.58 -13.34
N LEU A 459 -11.00 20.67 -13.23
CA LEU A 459 -11.66 21.84 -12.64
C LEU A 459 -11.31 21.91 -11.16
N ARG A 460 -10.70 23.03 -10.76
CA ARG A 460 -10.42 23.32 -9.36
C ARG A 460 -11.74 23.57 -8.64
N ASN A 461 -12.24 22.56 -7.93
CA ASN A 461 -13.43 22.72 -7.10
C ASN A 461 -13.13 23.77 -6.03
N LYS A 462 -13.78 24.94 -6.11
CA LYS A 462 -13.69 26.05 -5.13
C LYS A 462 -14.26 25.70 -3.74
N THR A 463 -14.65 24.46 -3.50
CA THR A 463 -15.14 24.01 -2.19
C THR A 463 -13.98 23.71 -1.25
N SER A 464 -13.28 24.77 -0.81
CA SER A 464 -12.38 24.74 0.35
C SER A 464 -13.05 25.29 1.62
N ASN A 465 -14.38 25.50 1.60
CA ASN A 465 -15.13 25.99 2.76
C ASN A 465 -15.68 24.88 3.67
N LEU A 466 -15.22 23.63 3.54
CA LEU A 466 -15.72 22.54 4.38
C LEU A 466 -14.74 22.20 5.51
N LEU A 467 -15.16 22.62 6.70
CA LEU A 467 -14.75 22.25 8.05
C LEU A 467 -13.39 22.79 8.53
N ASN A 468 -13.42 24.03 9.01
CA ASN A 468 -12.56 24.54 10.11
C ASN A 468 -12.79 23.77 11.43
N ALA A 469 -13.12 22.48 11.38
CA ALA A 469 -13.11 21.62 12.56
C ALA A 469 -11.65 21.26 12.84
N SER A 470 -11.05 21.96 13.80
CA SER A 470 -9.72 21.62 14.30
C SER A 470 -9.77 20.26 15.02
N PHE A 471 -8.70 19.48 14.96
CA PHE A 471 -8.55 18.31 15.84
C PHE A 471 -8.72 18.71 17.32
N GLN A 472 -8.33 19.96 17.66
CA GLN A 472 -8.56 20.56 18.98
C GLN A 472 -10.06 20.70 19.35
N SER A 473 -10.94 20.99 18.39
CA SER A 473 -12.40 21.00 18.60
C SER A 473 -13.00 19.60 18.79
N MET A 474 -12.32 18.54 18.32
CA MET A 474 -12.74 17.16 18.50
C MET A 474 -12.26 16.56 19.83
N ALA A 475 -11.13 17.03 20.36
CA ALA A 475 -10.60 16.58 21.66
C ALA A 475 -11.59 16.89 22.82
N THR A 476 -12.41 17.92 22.68
CA THR A 476 -13.40 18.34 23.68
C THR A 476 -14.77 17.64 23.58
N THR A 477 -15.07 16.91 22.48
CA THR A 477 -16.47 16.45 22.20
C THR A 477 -16.64 14.93 21.99
N ARG A 478 -15.66 14.06 22.30
CA ARG A 478 -15.79 12.61 21.99
C ARG A 478 -16.29 11.75 23.15
N VAL A 479 -17.62 11.62 23.19
CA VAL A 479 -18.42 10.76 24.08
C VAL A 479 -18.81 9.45 23.36
N HIS A 480 -18.56 8.32 24.05
CA HIS A 480 -19.13 6.97 23.90
C HIS A 480 -18.94 6.17 22.59
N GLN A 481 -17.74 5.61 22.40
CA GLN A 481 -17.56 4.25 21.84
C GLN A 481 -16.50 3.49 22.65
N ARG A 482 -16.56 2.16 22.60
CA ARG A 482 -15.83 1.22 23.46
C ARG A 482 -14.34 1.19 23.11
N LYS A 483 -13.56 2.17 23.59
CA LYS A 483 -12.09 2.05 23.66
C LYS A 483 -11.75 0.78 24.42
N ALA A 484 -10.84 -0.04 23.91
CA ALA A 484 -10.27 -1.10 24.74
C ALA A 484 -9.72 -0.43 26.01
N SER A 485 -10.22 -0.84 27.17
CA SER A 485 -9.68 -0.35 28.43
C SER A 485 -8.21 -0.75 28.51
N GLU A 486 -7.40 0.04 29.21
CA GLU A 486 -5.99 -0.29 29.44
C GLU A 486 -5.82 -1.73 29.98
N LYS A 487 -6.76 -2.18 30.81
CA LYS A 487 -6.82 -3.56 31.30
C LYS A 487 -7.05 -4.59 30.19
N GLU A 488 -7.87 -4.28 29.20
CA GLU A 488 -8.11 -5.15 28.04
C GLU A 488 -6.86 -5.21 27.14
N LEU A 489 -6.21 -4.08 26.87
CA LEU A 489 -4.95 -4.06 26.11
C LEU A 489 -3.84 -4.83 26.85
N GLN A 490 -3.72 -4.62 28.16
CA GLN A 490 -2.79 -5.36 28.99
C GLN A 490 -3.09 -6.87 29.00
N ALA A 491 -4.37 -7.25 29.00
CA ALA A 491 -4.75 -8.66 28.91
C ALA A 491 -4.39 -9.25 27.53
N ILE A 492 -4.68 -8.53 26.45
CA ILE A 492 -4.35 -8.94 25.08
C ILE A 492 -2.85 -9.16 24.93
N ILE A 493 -2.03 -8.17 25.29
CA ILE A 493 -0.58 -8.25 25.12
C ILE A 493 0.05 -9.31 26.01
N ASN A 494 -0.45 -9.49 27.24
CA ASN A 494 0.01 -10.55 28.12
C ASN A 494 -0.34 -11.92 27.56
N ASN A 495 -1.54 -12.09 27.00
CA ASN A 495 -1.93 -13.33 26.33
C ASN A 495 -1.06 -13.61 25.10
N LEU A 496 -0.74 -12.59 24.30
CA LEU A 496 0.13 -12.72 23.14
C LEU A 496 1.54 -13.14 23.55
N VAL A 497 2.15 -12.44 24.52
CA VAL A 497 3.55 -12.63 24.89
C VAL A 497 3.77 -13.85 25.78
N PHE A 498 2.96 -14.04 26.83
CA PHE A 498 3.18 -15.05 27.87
C PHE A 498 2.22 -16.25 27.78
N GLY A 499 1.18 -16.17 26.95
CA GLY A 499 0.12 -17.19 26.89
C GLY A 499 -0.86 -17.10 28.07
N LYS A 500 -1.91 -17.93 28.03
CA LYS A 500 -3.01 -17.93 29.02
C LYS A 500 -2.68 -18.60 30.36
N ASP A 501 -1.67 -19.47 30.38
CA ASP A 501 -1.39 -20.39 31.50
C ASP A 501 -0.19 -19.99 32.38
N GLN A 502 0.49 -18.87 32.09
CA GLN A 502 1.68 -18.44 32.84
C GLN A 502 1.33 -17.41 33.93
N THR A 503 1.80 -17.63 35.15
CA THR A 503 1.67 -16.70 36.27
C THR A 503 2.50 -15.43 36.02
N HIS A 504 1.82 -14.38 35.55
CA HIS A 504 2.36 -13.07 35.16
C HIS A 504 3.22 -12.34 36.23
N SER A 505 3.15 -12.73 37.51
CA SER A 505 3.64 -11.90 38.62
C SER A 505 5.16 -11.86 38.78
N ASN A 506 5.91 -12.84 38.27
CA ASN A 506 7.34 -12.95 38.56
C ASN A 506 8.25 -12.23 37.56
N TYR A 507 7.79 -12.04 36.31
CA TYR A 507 8.59 -11.35 35.28
C TYR A 507 8.49 -9.82 35.38
N LEU A 508 7.35 -9.29 35.84
CA LEU A 508 7.00 -7.87 35.82
C LEU A 508 7.37 -7.08 37.09
N ASN A 509 7.96 -7.73 38.10
CA ASN A 509 8.39 -7.11 39.35
C ASN A 509 9.85 -6.62 39.32
N GLY A 510 10.31 -6.09 38.18
CA GLY A 510 11.60 -5.40 38.13
C GLY A 510 11.49 -4.05 38.84
N THR A 511 12.15 -3.86 39.98
CA THR A 511 12.13 -2.59 40.74
C THR A 511 12.58 -1.40 39.89
N ASP A 512 13.44 -1.66 38.90
CA ASP A 512 14.07 -0.62 38.09
C ASP A 512 13.38 -0.45 36.72
N ALA A 513 12.41 -1.30 36.38
CA ALA A 513 11.77 -1.32 35.05
C ALA A 513 11.17 0.05 34.67
N TRP A 514 10.57 0.74 35.63
CA TRP A 514 10.05 2.11 35.45
C TRP A 514 11.17 3.11 35.11
N PHE A 515 12.30 3.05 35.81
CA PHE A 515 13.43 3.95 35.56
C PHE A 515 14.05 3.69 34.19
N HIS A 516 14.14 2.44 33.76
CA HIS A 516 14.61 2.07 32.42
C HIS A 516 13.66 2.55 31.32
N ALA A 517 12.34 2.50 31.55
CA ALA A 517 11.36 3.09 30.65
C ALA A 517 11.54 4.62 30.53
N CYS A 518 11.76 5.31 31.65
CA CYS A 518 12.09 6.75 31.64
C CYS A 518 13.39 7.03 30.87
N LEU A 519 14.44 6.23 31.07
CA LEU A 519 15.70 6.36 30.34
C LEU A 519 15.51 6.23 28.83
N PHE A 520 14.69 5.28 28.38
CA PHE A 520 14.39 5.13 26.94
C PHE A 520 13.51 6.24 26.38
N SER A 521 12.70 6.88 27.23
CA SER A 521 11.94 8.08 26.87
C SER A 521 12.79 9.37 26.90
N ASP A 522 14.04 9.31 27.35
CA ASP A 522 14.91 10.48 27.42
C ASP A 522 15.34 10.93 26.02
N SER A 523 15.28 12.24 25.81
CA SER A 523 15.86 12.92 24.67
C SER A 523 17.36 12.65 24.49
N ALA A 524 18.13 12.62 25.58
CA ALA A 524 19.58 12.53 25.56
C ALA A 524 20.10 11.11 25.28
N LEU A 525 19.22 10.12 25.10
CA LEU A 525 19.61 8.76 24.78
C LEU A 525 20.40 8.74 23.45
N PRO A 526 21.65 8.22 23.42
CA PRO A 526 22.54 8.37 22.27
C PRO A 526 22.27 7.34 21.16
N VAL A 527 21.00 7.22 20.76
CA VAL A 527 20.53 6.35 19.66
C VAL A 527 20.36 7.10 18.34
N GLY A 528 20.61 8.42 18.33
CA GLY A 528 20.56 9.23 17.10
C GLY A 528 19.15 9.63 16.66
N SER A 529 18.14 9.47 17.51
CA SER A 529 16.74 9.83 17.23
C SER A 529 16.56 11.26 16.70
N PHE A 530 17.25 12.24 17.28
CA PHE A 530 17.20 13.64 16.85
C PHE A 530 17.79 13.94 15.47
N ALA A 531 18.51 12.99 14.86
CA ALA A 531 19.00 13.14 13.51
C ALA A 531 17.89 12.93 12.47
N HIS A 532 16.72 12.41 12.86
CA HIS A 532 15.65 12.01 11.95
C HIS A 532 14.38 12.84 12.20
N SER A 533 13.70 13.22 11.11
CA SER A 533 12.55 14.13 11.12
C SER A 533 11.21 13.43 10.90
N LEU A 534 11.22 12.14 10.61
CA LEU A 534 10.02 11.35 10.27
C LEU A 534 9.24 11.98 9.10
N GLY A 535 9.96 12.55 8.13
CA GLY A 535 9.40 13.18 6.94
C GLY A 535 8.84 14.59 7.15
N ILE A 536 8.81 15.15 8.38
CA ILE A 536 8.22 16.47 8.62
C ILE A 536 9.01 17.60 7.93
N GLU A 537 10.32 17.44 7.78
CA GLU A 537 11.14 18.39 7.03
C GLU A 537 10.73 18.42 5.56
N ALA A 538 10.58 17.25 4.94
CA ALA A 538 10.09 17.13 3.58
C ALA A 538 8.65 17.68 3.48
N ALA A 539 7.77 17.36 4.42
CA ALA A 539 6.40 17.85 4.44
C ALA A 539 6.33 19.38 4.47
N SER A 540 7.15 20.00 5.31
CA SER A 540 7.26 21.45 5.42
C SER A 540 7.76 22.07 4.12
N GLN A 541 8.85 21.55 3.56
CA GLN A 541 9.43 22.07 2.32
C GLN A 541 8.53 21.85 1.09
N MET A 542 7.68 20.81 1.11
CA MET A 542 6.64 20.58 0.09
C MET A 542 5.37 21.42 0.32
N GLY A 543 5.39 22.37 1.26
CA GLY A 543 4.29 23.30 1.52
C GLY A 543 3.03 22.62 2.07
N LEU A 544 3.16 21.53 2.85
CA LEU A 544 1.99 20.87 3.45
C LEU A 544 1.39 21.63 4.63
N PHE A 545 2.18 22.48 5.28
CA PHE A 545 1.76 23.25 6.45
C PHE A 545 1.45 24.70 6.14
N SER A 546 1.53 25.13 4.88
CA SER A 546 1.21 26.49 4.46
C SER A 546 -0.29 26.77 4.60
N GLN A 547 -0.67 27.89 5.20
CA GLN A 547 -2.07 28.30 5.24
C GLN A 547 -2.54 28.72 3.84
N THR A 548 -3.57 28.05 3.31
CA THR A 548 -4.32 28.55 2.16
C THR A 548 -5.40 29.50 2.67
N GLU A 549 -5.05 30.76 2.99
CA GLU A 549 -6.07 31.75 3.35
C GLU A 549 -6.71 32.40 2.12
N ASN A 550 -7.98 32.77 2.30
CA ASN A 550 -8.84 33.45 1.36
C ASN A 550 -8.14 34.68 0.74
N LYS A 551 -8.27 34.85 -0.58
CA LYS A 551 -7.70 35.96 -1.35
C LYS A 551 -8.14 37.38 -0.91
N ASP A 552 -8.96 37.50 0.14
CA ASP A 552 -9.55 38.75 0.62
C ASP A 552 -8.83 39.35 1.85
N GLN A 553 -7.83 38.67 2.41
CA GLN A 553 -6.92 39.23 3.43
C GLN A 553 -5.48 39.20 2.93
N ALA A 554 -4.70 40.23 3.25
CA ALA A 554 -3.30 40.31 2.87
C ALA A 554 -2.55 39.07 3.35
N PRO A 555 -1.68 38.45 2.54
CA PRO A 555 -0.98 37.25 2.94
C PRO A 555 -0.02 37.57 4.09
N ASP A 556 -0.30 37.07 5.29
CA ASP A 556 0.74 36.87 6.30
C ASP A 556 1.58 35.67 5.83
N ASP A 557 2.61 35.98 5.02
CA ASP A 557 3.48 35.03 4.29
C ASP A 557 4.26 34.02 5.17
N SER A 558 3.97 33.89 6.47
CA SER A 558 4.82 33.13 7.41
C SER A 558 4.10 32.32 8.49
N SER A 559 2.78 32.12 8.44
CA SER A 559 2.09 31.34 9.48
C SER A 559 1.87 29.87 9.08
N CYS A 560 2.44 28.96 9.88
CA CYS A 560 2.22 27.51 9.78
C CYS A 560 0.79 27.17 10.23
N SER A 561 0.09 26.30 9.50
CA SER A 561 -1.21 25.76 9.90
C SER A 561 -1.03 24.75 11.03
N VAL A 562 -1.35 25.16 12.26
CA VAL A 562 -1.30 24.30 13.45
C VAL A 562 -2.19 23.06 13.28
N ASN A 563 -3.31 23.18 12.56
CA ASN A 563 -4.20 22.05 12.28
C ASN A 563 -3.56 21.03 11.34
N ALA A 564 -2.90 21.47 10.27
CA ALA A 564 -2.20 20.57 9.35
C ALA A 564 -1.02 19.87 10.04
N LEU A 565 -0.32 20.59 10.92
CA LEU A 565 0.74 20.02 11.74
C LEU A 565 0.20 19.00 12.76
N ALA A 566 -0.94 19.28 13.39
CA ALA A 566 -1.62 18.35 14.29
C ALA A 566 -2.03 17.06 13.58
N ASP A 567 -2.63 17.18 12.39
CA ASP A 567 -3.03 16.04 11.57
C ASP A 567 -1.83 15.19 11.16
N TYR A 568 -0.72 15.83 10.77
CA TYR A 568 0.51 15.14 10.42
C TYR A 568 1.09 14.39 11.63
N LEU A 569 1.16 15.04 12.80
CA LEU A 569 1.60 14.40 14.04
C LEU A 569 0.70 13.20 14.39
N TYR A 570 -0.62 13.36 14.26
CA TYR A 570 -1.59 12.29 14.48
C TYR A 570 -1.32 11.10 13.56
N ALA A 571 -1.22 11.34 12.25
CA ALA A 571 -1.00 10.31 11.26
C ALA A 571 0.33 9.58 11.48
N VAL A 572 1.43 10.32 11.68
CA VAL A 572 2.77 9.76 11.88
C VAL A 572 2.85 8.93 13.16
N SER A 573 2.37 9.48 14.28
CA SER A 573 2.45 8.81 15.58
C SER A 573 1.61 7.53 15.61
N ARG A 574 0.39 7.58 15.05
CA ARG A 574 -0.51 6.43 14.94
C ARG A 574 0.07 5.34 14.03
N SER A 575 0.57 5.72 12.85
CA SER A 575 1.17 4.79 11.89
C SER A 575 2.40 4.10 12.45
N ASN A 576 3.28 4.84 13.14
CA ASN A 576 4.47 4.25 13.74
C ASN A 576 4.14 3.30 14.90
N ALA A 577 3.20 3.68 15.78
CA ALA A 577 2.77 2.83 16.88
C ALA A 577 2.16 1.51 16.37
N ARG A 578 1.29 1.60 15.35
CA ARG A 578 0.69 0.43 14.70
C ARG A 578 1.74 -0.47 14.04
N PHE A 579 2.65 0.12 13.27
CA PHE A 579 3.69 -0.60 12.54
C PHE A 579 4.69 -1.27 13.48
N SER A 580 5.15 -0.57 14.52
CA SER A 580 6.23 -1.04 15.39
C SER A 580 5.77 -2.02 16.47
N ALA A 581 4.53 -1.96 16.95
CA ALA A 581 4.06 -2.81 18.04
C ALA A 581 4.23 -4.33 17.79
N PRO A 582 3.80 -4.91 16.64
CA PRO A 582 4.01 -6.32 16.36
C PRO A 582 5.49 -6.71 16.28
N ILE A 583 6.33 -5.79 15.81
CA ILE A 583 7.77 -6.01 15.62
C ILE A 583 8.52 -5.98 16.94
N ILE A 584 8.21 -4.99 17.79
CA ILE A 584 8.75 -4.88 19.15
C ILE A 584 8.38 -6.14 19.94
N LEU A 585 7.11 -6.57 19.86
CA LEU A 585 6.64 -7.76 20.56
C LEU A 585 7.27 -9.04 20.02
N ALA A 586 7.53 -9.11 18.72
CA ALA A 586 8.26 -10.23 18.15
C ALA A 586 9.66 -10.34 18.76
N GLY A 587 10.43 -9.24 18.78
CA GLY A 587 11.74 -9.20 19.44
C GLY A 587 11.68 -9.45 20.96
N TYR A 588 10.68 -8.89 21.64
CA TYR A 588 10.46 -9.08 23.07
C TYR A 588 10.22 -10.55 23.43
N SER A 589 9.41 -11.24 22.62
CA SER A 589 9.06 -12.65 22.85
C SER A 589 10.25 -13.61 22.74
N LEU A 590 11.30 -13.24 21.98
CA LEU A 590 12.54 -14.02 21.86
C LEU A 590 13.31 -14.13 23.19
N VAL A 591 13.08 -13.21 24.13
CA VAL A 591 13.70 -13.24 25.46
C VAL A 591 12.68 -13.62 26.53
N ALA A 592 11.49 -13.03 26.48
CA ALA A 592 10.48 -13.17 27.53
C ALA A 592 9.77 -14.53 27.53
N ASN A 593 9.66 -15.20 26.38
CA ASN A 593 8.92 -16.46 26.22
C ASN A 593 9.70 -17.52 25.43
N ALA A 594 11.03 -17.44 25.42
CA ALA A 594 11.85 -18.49 24.83
C ALA A 594 11.70 -19.80 25.64
N PRO A 595 11.32 -20.92 25.00
CA PRO A 595 11.29 -22.21 25.69
C PRO A 595 12.68 -22.56 26.22
N PRO A 596 12.82 -23.07 27.46
CA PRO A 596 14.12 -23.40 28.04
C PRO A 596 14.87 -24.52 27.29
N THR A 597 14.16 -25.28 26.44
CA THR A 597 14.72 -26.34 25.58
C THR A 597 15.25 -25.82 24.24
N LEU A 598 14.95 -24.57 23.87
CA LEU A 598 15.36 -24.02 22.58
C LEU A 598 16.80 -23.50 22.66
N SER A 599 17.62 -23.84 21.67
CA SER A 599 19.01 -23.39 21.64
C SER A 599 19.10 -21.90 21.29
N VAL A 600 20.18 -21.24 21.71
CA VAL A 600 20.41 -19.80 21.44
C VAL A 600 20.51 -19.54 19.94
N GLU A 601 21.06 -20.49 19.19
CA GLU A 601 21.24 -20.42 17.75
C GLU A 601 19.89 -20.31 17.02
N HIS A 602 18.87 -21.08 17.42
CA HIS A 602 17.53 -20.98 16.84
C HIS A 602 16.83 -19.65 17.20
N ILE A 603 17.06 -19.12 18.40
CA ILE A 603 16.56 -17.80 18.80
C ILE A 603 17.22 -16.71 17.94
N HIS A 604 18.52 -16.86 17.69
CA HIS A 604 19.28 -15.97 16.82
C HIS A 604 18.80 -16.04 15.37
N GLU A 605 18.55 -17.23 14.82
CA GLU A 605 17.93 -17.41 13.50
C GLU A 605 16.56 -16.74 13.42
N SER A 606 15.72 -16.89 14.45
CA SER A 606 14.43 -16.20 14.51
C SER A 606 14.57 -14.68 14.51
N TRP A 607 15.61 -14.13 15.15
CA TRP A 607 15.93 -12.71 15.07
C TRP A 607 16.38 -12.28 13.67
N LEU A 608 17.20 -13.10 12.99
CA LEU A 608 17.62 -12.85 11.61
C LEU A 608 16.41 -12.76 10.68
N ASP A 609 15.47 -13.70 10.80
CA ASP A 609 14.23 -13.72 10.01
C ASP A 609 13.38 -12.47 10.25
N ILE A 610 13.26 -12.04 11.52
CA ILE A 610 12.55 -10.81 11.88
C ILE A 610 13.24 -9.58 11.26
N ASP A 611 14.56 -9.46 11.41
CA ASP A 611 15.33 -8.33 10.89
C ASP A 611 15.24 -8.23 9.37
N GLU A 612 15.36 -9.36 8.67
CA GLU A 612 15.20 -9.45 7.22
C GLU A 612 13.78 -9.09 6.78
N TYR A 613 12.75 -9.55 7.51
CA TYR A 613 11.35 -9.22 7.20
C TYR A 613 11.07 -7.72 7.31
N ILE A 614 11.63 -7.05 8.31
CA ILE A 614 11.47 -5.60 8.49
C ILE A 614 12.20 -4.84 7.39
N ASP A 615 13.39 -5.29 6.99
CA ASP A 615 14.11 -4.69 5.86
C ASP A 615 13.23 -4.73 4.60
N LYS A 616 12.57 -5.86 4.34
CA LYS A 616 11.64 -6.02 3.20
C LYS A 616 10.45 -5.07 3.25
N LEU A 617 9.92 -4.76 4.44
CA LEU A 617 8.84 -3.78 4.62
C LEU A 617 9.31 -2.34 4.40
N LEU A 618 10.52 -2.00 4.86
CA LEU A 618 11.05 -0.63 4.81
C LEU A 618 11.79 -0.30 3.50
N ARG A 619 12.10 -1.28 2.65
CA ARG A 619 12.79 -1.09 1.36
C ARG A 619 12.17 -0.05 0.45
N SER A 620 10.85 0.11 0.48
CA SER A 620 10.14 1.12 -0.32
C SER A 620 10.19 2.54 0.26
N ASN A 621 10.82 2.74 1.42
CA ASN A 621 11.02 4.03 2.06
C ASN A 621 12.46 4.13 2.60
N GLY A 622 13.37 4.57 1.73
CA GLY A 622 14.81 4.66 2.02
C GLY A 622 15.15 5.47 3.29
N PRO A 623 14.60 6.69 3.48
CA PRO A 623 14.81 7.47 4.70
C PRO A 623 14.33 6.75 5.97
N ALA A 624 13.14 6.13 5.97
CA ALA A 624 12.66 5.36 7.13
C ALA A 624 13.54 4.13 7.42
N ARG A 625 13.97 3.41 6.37
CA ARG A 625 14.88 2.27 6.47
C ARG A 625 16.19 2.67 7.14
N ARG A 626 16.83 3.74 6.68
CA ARG A 626 18.10 4.26 7.24
C ARG A 626 17.92 4.70 8.69
N ALA A 627 16.85 5.43 9.00
CA ALA A 627 16.55 5.85 10.36
C ALA A 627 16.36 4.65 11.31
N SER A 628 15.66 3.61 10.85
CA SER A 628 15.46 2.39 11.63
C SER A 628 16.78 1.64 11.90
N VAL A 629 17.67 1.56 10.92
CA VAL A 629 18.98 0.92 11.08
C VAL A 629 19.89 1.74 12.00
N ASP A 630 19.99 3.05 11.77
CA ASP A 630 20.83 3.94 12.57
C ASP A 630 20.44 3.87 14.07
N GLN A 631 19.14 3.90 14.36
CA GLN A 631 18.63 3.80 15.74
C GLN A 631 18.85 2.41 16.34
N GLY A 632 18.69 1.34 15.55
CA GLY A 632 18.94 -0.04 16.03
C GLY A 632 20.39 -0.30 16.38
N LEU A 633 21.32 0.18 15.54
CA LEU A 633 22.75 0.18 15.85
C LEU A 633 23.08 1.04 17.07
N GLY A 634 22.36 2.15 17.27
CA GLY A 634 22.42 2.95 18.49
C GLY A 634 22.05 2.14 19.75
N PHE A 635 20.92 1.42 19.73
CA PHE A 635 20.50 0.55 20.82
C PHE A 635 21.52 -0.57 21.12
N LEU A 636 22.07 -1.20 20.09
CA LEU A 636 23.13 -2.21 20.22
C LEU A 636 24.40 -1.69 20.89
N ARG A 637 24.73 -0.41 20.66
CA ARG A 637 25.90 0.24 21.23
C ARG A 637 25.75 0.48 22.73
N ILE A 638 24.56 0.88 23.17
CA ILE A 638 24.29 1.18 24.60
C ILE A 638 23.94 -0.08 25.41
N ALA A 639 23.52 -1.16 24.76
CA ALA A 639 23.05 -2.37 25.44
C ALA A 639 24.01 -2.91 26.53
N PRO A 640 25.35 -3.06 26.31
CA PRO A 640 26.25 -3.60 27.34
C PRO A 640 26.20 -2.83 28.65
N SER A 641 26.22 -1.49 28.58
CA SER A 641 26.23 -0.64 29.78
C SER A 641 24.94 -0.75 30.59
N LEU A 642 23.83 -1.10 29.96
CA LEU A 642 22.53 -1.31 30.63
C LEU A 642 22.37 -2.73 31.16
N LEU A 643 23.00 -3.71 30.52
CA LEU A 643 22.89 -5.13 30.84
C LEU A 643 23.89 -5.57 31.92
N GLU A 644 25.10 -4.99 31.94
CA GLU A 644 26.12 -5.25 32.97
C GLU A 644 25.63 -4.89 34.38
N ARG A 645 24.78 -3.86 34.49
CA ARG A 645 24.17 -3.42 35.76
C ARG A 645 23.05 -4.32 36.27
N ASN A 646 22.48 -5.15 35.42
CA ASN A 646 21.35 -6.01 35.77
C ASN A 646 21.78 -7.41 36.27
N ASP A 647 23.08 -7.59 36.58
CA ASP A 647 23.68 -8.86 37.01
C ASP A 647 23.26 -10.05 36.13
N LEU A 648 23.13 -9.81 34.81
CA LEU A 648 22.82 -10.89 33.88
C LEU A 648 24.01 -11.85 33.84
N ASP A 649 23.75 -13.11 34.23
CA ASP A 649 24.74 -14.17 34.16
C ASP A 649 25.38 -14.18 32.75
N PRO A 650 26.72 -14.06 32.62
CA PRO A 650 27.42 -14.13 31.34
C PRO A 650 27.11 -15.41 30.55
N LEU A 651 26.71 -16.47 31.24
CA LEU A 651 26.30 -17.76 30.66
C LEU A 651 24.81 -17.84 30.29
N SER A 652 24.01 -16.83 30.63
CA SER A 652 22.59 -16.78 30.29
C SER A 652 22.36 -16.78 28.77
N THR A 653 21.23 -17.35 28.38
CA THR A 653 20.74 -17.37 26.99
C THR A 653 20.71 -15.97 26.39
N THR A 654 20.25 -14.98 27.17
CA THR A 654 20.16 -13.56 26.77
C THR A 654 21.54 -12.97 26.48
N SER A 655 22.52 -13.13 27.37
CA SER A 655 23.89 -12.64 27.16
C SER A 655 24.56 -13.29 25.94
N LYS A 656 24.28 -14.57 25.69
CA LYS A 656 24.74 -15.26 24.47
C LYS A 656 24.07 -14.70 23.22
N LEU A 657 22.77 -14.51 23.21
CA LEU A 657 22.01 -13.94 22.09
C LEU A 657 22.58 -12.57 21.67
N TRP A 658 22.82 -11.66 22.63
CA TRP A 658 23.43 -10.35 22.34
C TRP A 658 24.80 -10.45 21.67
N ARG A 659 25.59 -11.47 22.03
CA ARG A 659 26.90 -11.74 21.42
C ARG A 659 26.76 -12.22 19.97
N TYR A 660 25.82 -13.12 19.69
CA TYR A 660 25.53 -13.58 18.32
C TYR A 660 25.05 -12.41 17.44
N ILE A 661 24.06 -11.64 17.90
CA ILE A 661 23.53 -10.47 17.18
C ILE A 661 24.66 -9.48 16.84
N ARG A 662 25.53 -9.17 17.81
CA ARG A 662 26.67 -8.27 17.59
C ARG A 662 27.70 -8.84 16.61
N GLY A 663 28.01 -10.13 16.71
CA GLY A 663 28.92 -10.81 15.78
C GLY A 663 28.40 -10.72 14.36
N SER A 664 27.15 -11.13 14.16
CA SER A 664 26.47 -11.11 12.86
C SER A 664 26.40 -9.72 12.20
N ILE A 665 26.26 -8.65 13.00
CA ILE A 665 26.29 -7.27 12.48
C ILE A 665 27.72 -6.79 12.19
N SER A 666 28.70 -7.21 12.97
CA SER A 666 30.11 -6.81 12.80
C SER A 666 30.75 -7.49 11.59
N ASP A 667 30.33 -8.72 11.30
CA ASP A 667 30.76 -9.51 10.14
C ASP A 667 30.11 -9.04 8.81
N ARG A 668 29.28 -7.98 8.84
CA ARG A 668 28.73 -7.34 7.63
C ARG A 668 29.79 -7.03 6.57
N ASN A 669 30.97 -6.59 7.01
CA ASN A 669 32.05 -6.17 6.09
C ASN A 669 32.73 -7.35 5.37
N THR A 670 32.48 -8.60 5.77
CA THR A 670 33.07 -9.80 5.15
C THR A 670 32.07 -10.61 4.32
N VAL A 671 30.77 -10.52 4.63
CA VAL A 671 29.71 -11.37 4.05
C VAL A 671 29.01 -10.76 2.82
N GLU A 672 29.17 -9.46 2.54
CA GLU A 672 28.65 -8.84 1.30
C GLU A 672 29.14 -9.56 0.02
N ALA A 673 30.26 -10.28 0.08
CA ALA A 673 30.82 -11.04 -1.04
C ALA A 673 30.16 -12.42 -1.33
N GLN A 674 29.19 -12.90 -0.53
CA GLN A 674 28.68 -14.28 -0.63
C GLN A 674 27.14 -14.43 -0.77
N GLY A 675 26.38 -13.36 -0.98
CA GLY A 675 24.94 -13.45 -1.29
C GLY A 675 24.04 -13.97 -0.15
N SER A 676 24.49 -13.88 1.10
CA SER A 676 23.69 -14.17 2.30
C SER A 676 22.74 -12.99 2.62
N PRO A 677 21.58 -13.20 3.29
CA PRO A 677 20.70 -12.13 3.73
C PRO A 677 21.49 -11.06 4.50
N THR A 678 21.54 -9.85 3.94
CA THR A 678 22.29 -8.74 4.54
C THR A 678 21.59 -8.29 5.82
N ILE A 679 22.08 -8.74 6.97
CA ILE A 679 21.62 -8.33 8.29
C ILE A 679 21.71 -6.82 8.41
N LYS A 680 20.68 -6.17 8.97
CA LYS A 680 20.60 -4.71 9.06
C LYS A 680 20.70 -4.18 10.48
N GLY A 681 20.05 -4.83 11.43
CA GLY A 681 19.96 -4.37 12.82
C GLY A 681 18.96 -3.26 12.98
N HIS A 682 17.69 -3.51 12.66
CA HIS A 682 16.58 -2.57 12.78
C HIS A 682 16.23 -2.26 14.24
N ALA A 683 15.82 -1.00 14.50
CA ALA A 683 15.50 -0.49 15.83
C ALA A 683 14.45 -1.29 16.61
N ALA A 684 13.27 -1.52 16.02
CA ALA A 684 12.15 -2.14 16.71
C ALA A 684 12.45 -3.55 17.30
N PRO A 685 13.05 -4.52 16.57
CA PRO A 685 13.33 -5.85 17.11
C PRO A 685 14.42 -5.80 18.18
N ILE A 686 15.48 -5.02 17.97
CA ILE A 686 16.57 -4.84 18.96
C ILE A 686 16.02 -4.20 20.24
N TYR A 687 15.20 -3.16 20.10
CA TYR A 687 14.54 -2.50 21.22
C TYR A 687 13.65 -3.47 21.99
N GLY A 688 12.87 -4.32 21.30
CA GLY A 688 12.06 -5.36 21.93
C GLY A 688 12.89 -6.33 22.78
N ILE A 689 14.01 -6.84 22.24
CA ILE A 689 14.95 -7.71 22.96
C ILE A 689 15.54 -6.98 24.18
N LEU A 690 15.92 -5.71 24.02
CA LEU A 690 16.48 -4.89 25.09
C LEU A 690 15.46 -4.62 26.20
N ALA A 691 14.23 -4.25 25.85
CA ALA A 691 13.16 -3.98 26.81
C ALA A 691 12.81 -5.23 27.62
N ALA A 692 12.75 -6.40 26.97
CA ALA A 692 12.58 -7.68 27.64
C ALA A 692 13.76 -8.02 28.57
N SER A 693 15.00 -7.80 28.10
CA SER A 693 16.21 -8.03 28.90
C SER A 693 16.24 -7.19 30.18
N LEU A 694 15.62 -6.00 30.14
CA LEU A 694 15.48 -5.06 31.26
C LEU A 694 14.16 -5.20 32.02
N LYS A 695 13.36 -6.22 31.71
CA LYS A 695 12.07 -6.53 32.35
C LYS A 695 11.08 -5.36 32.33
N ILE A 696 11.14 -4.50 31.32
CA ILE A 696 10.12 -3.47 31.09
C ILE A 696 8.84 -4.18 30.66
N PRO A 697 7.65 -3.85 31.20
CA PRO A 697 6.40 -4.45 30.75
C PRO A 697 6.21 -4.31 29.23
N PRO A 698 5.62 -5.30 28.53
CA PRO A 698 5.53 -5.28 27.08
C PRO A 698 4.69 -4.09 26.55
N LEU A 699 3.62 -3.72 27.27
CA LEU A 699 2.79 -2.58 26.87
C LEU A 699 3.55 -1.26 27.00
N ASP A 700 4.23 -1.08 28.13
CA ASP A 700 5.06 0.11 28.38
C ASP A 700 6.23 0.19 27.39
N SER A 701 6.79 -0.95 27.01
CA SER A 701 7.83 -1.03 25.98
C SER A 701 7.33 -0.45 24.65
N CYS A 702 6.15 -0.89 24.17
CA CYS A 702 5.55 -0.36 22.95
C CYS A 702 5.16 1.12 23.08
N ARG A 703 4.63 1.54 24.24
CA ARG A 703 4.28 2.94 24.54
C ARG A 703 5.48 3.86 24.50
N VAL A 704 6.57 3.52 25.18
CA VAL A 704 7.79 4.34 25.24
C VAL A 704 8.42 4.50 23.86
N PHE A 705 8.50 3.42 23.08
CA PHE A 705 9.02 3.49 21.71
C PHE A 705 8.17 4.42 20.83
N SER A 706 6.85 4.23 20.86
CA SER A 706 5.90 5.04 20.07
C SER A 706 5.85 6.51 20.52
N PHE A 707 5.97 6.75 21.82
CA PHE A 707 6.11 8.08 22.39
C PHE A 707 7.37 8.78 21.89
N GLY A 708 8.50 8.08 21.80
CA GLY A 708 9.75 8.61 21.24
C GLY A 708 9.53 9.21 19.86
N VAL A 709 8.82 8.51 18.98
CA VAL A 709 8.49 8.98 17.63
C VAL A 709 7.60 10.23 17.62
N ALA A 710 6.56 10.27 18.45
CA ALA A 710 5.70 11.45 18.58
C ALA A 710 6.49 12.66 19.11
N ARG A 711 7.30 12.44 20.15
CA ARG A 711 8.20 13.45 20.74
C ARG A 711 9.20 13.98 19.72
N ASP A 712 9.83 13.10 18.96
CA ASP A 712 10.86 13.47 17.97
C ASP A 712 10.26 14.22 16.79
N THR A 713 9.03 13.87 16.37
CA THR A 713 8.26 14.65 15.38
C THR A 713 8.01 16.08 15.86
N VAL A 714 7.56 16.25 17.11
CA VAL A 714 7.33 17.58 17.70
C VAL A 714 8.64 18.34 17.87
N SER A 715 9.70 17.69 18.32
CA SER A 715 11.03 18.28 18.44
C SER A 715 11.55 18.75 17.08
N ALA A 716 11.35 17.97 16.03
CA ALA A 716 11.70 18.34 14.67
C ALA A 716 10.88 19.55 14.18
N ALA A 717 9.57 19.59 14.46
CA ALA A 717 8.72 20.74 14.14
C ALA A 717 9.21 22.04 14.81
N VAL A 718 9.62 21.95 16.08
CA VAL A 718 10.18 23.09 16.83
C VAL A 718 11.50 23.56 16.22
N ARG A 719 12.40 22.62 15.86
CA ARG A 719 13.69 22.93 15.23
C ARG A 719 13.56 23.50 13.82
N LEU A 720 12.50 23.17 13.10
CA LEU A 720 12.13 23.75 11.81
C LEU A 720 11.39 25.09 11.94
N ASN A 721 11.23 25.61 13.17
CA ASN A 721 10.51 26.84 13.47
C ASN A 721 9.04 26.82 13.01
N LEU A 722 8.41 25.64 12.97
CA LEU A 722 6.99 25.48 12.63
C LEU A 722 6.08 25.69 13.85
N LEU A 723 6.62 25.48 15.04
CA LEU A 723 5.89 25.49 16.30
C LEU A 723 6.81 25.93 17.44
N GLY A 724 6.28 26.69 18.41
CA GLY A 724 7.02 27.02 19.64
C GLY A 724 7.07 25.85 20.64
N PRO A 725 8.07 25.76 21.54
CA PRO A 725 8.22 24.63 22.47
C PRO A 725 7.01 24.36 23.36
N VAL A 726 6.38 25.42 23.91
CA VAL A 726 5.20 25.31 24.79
C VAL A 726 3.97 24.78 24.03
N ALA A 727 3.79 25.27 22.79
CA ALA A 727 2.73 24.78 21.92
C ALA A 727 3.00 23.33 21.47
N GLY A 728 4.27 22.98 21.27
CA GLY A 728 4.71 21.60 21.01
C GLY A 728 4.34 20.63 22.12
N LEU A 729 4.55 21.01 23.38
CA LEU A 729 4.14 20.19 24.53
C LEU A 729 2.62 19.96 24.56
N SER A 730 1.85 21.02 24.30
CA SER A 730 0.39 20.93 24.24
C SER A 730 -0.07 20.00 23.12
N LEU A 731 0.57 20.08 21.95
CA LEU A 731 0.27 19.22 20.81
C LEU A 731 0.63 17.75 21.06
N LEU A 732 1.77 17.51 21.72
CA LEU A 732 2.21 16.16 22.09
C LEU A 732 1.20 15.48 23.04
N ASP A 733 0.71 16.18 24.06
CA ASP A 733 -0.27 15.62 25.00
C ASP A 733 -1.68 15.49 24.39
N GLN A 734 -2.14 16.49 23.64
CA GLN A 734 -3.50 16.48 23.11
C GLN A 734 -3.66 15.57 21.88
N VAL A 735 -2.63 15.47 21.05
CA VAL A 735 -2.69 14.77 19.75
C VAL A 735 -1.82 13.52 19.77
N GLY A 736 -0.54 13.68 20.11
CA GLY A 736 0.44 12.59 20.13
C GLY A 736 0.00 11.42 21.03
N ARG A 737 -0.43 11.71 22.26
CA ARG A 737 -0.93 10.70 23.21
C ARG A 737 -2.09 9.89 22.65
N ILE A 738 -3.08 10.56 22.04
CA ILE A 738 -4.26 9.89 21.47
C ILE A 738 -3.86 9.02 20.27
N ALA A 739 -3.01 9.56 19.40
CA ALA A 739 -2.54 8.87 18.21
C ALA A 739 -1.74 7.61 18.56
N VAL A 740 -0.85 7.69 19.55
CA VAL A 740 -0.06 6.54 20.03
C VAL A 740 -0.96 5.45 20.58
N GLU A 741 -1.87 5.76 21.49
CA GLU A 741 -2.76 4.73 22.09
C GLU A 741 -3.66 4.07 21.03
N GLN A 742 -4.18 4.83 20.06
CA GLN A 742 -4.98 4.27 18.97
C GLN A 742 -4.15 3.38 18.04
N GLY A 743 -2.94 3.80 17.67
CA GLY A 743 -2.06 2.98 16.84
C GLY A 743 -1.63 1.69 17.55
N LEU A 744 -1.39 1.73 18.86
CA LEU A 744 -1.09 0.55 19.66
C LEU A 744 -2.27 -0.41 19.72
N GLU A 745 -3.47 0.07 20.03
CA GLU A 745 -4.69 -0.74 20.04
C GLU A 745 -4.88 -1.47 18.71
N GLU A 746 -4.74 -0.74 17.60
CA GLU A 746 -4.81 -1.27 16.25
C GLU A 746 -3.75 -2.34 15.94
N GLY A 747 -2.50 -2.10 16.31
CA GLY A 747 -1.41 -3.06 16.14
C GLY A 747 -1.66 -4.35 16.92
N LEU A 748 -2.06 -4.24 18.19
CA LEU A 748 -2.30 -5.38 19.08
C LEU A 748 -3.53 -6.21 18.66
N LEU A 749 -4.61 -5.54 18.26
CA LEU A 749 -5.82 -6.23 17.76
C LEU A 749 -5.50 -7.00 16.47
N SER A 750 -4.69 -6.43 15.59
CA SER A 750 -4.30 -7.09 14.33
C SER A 750 -3.50 -8.38 14.53
N MET A 751 -2.71 -8.47 15.61
CA MET A 751 -2.00 -9.69 16.01
C MET A 751 -2.95 -10.73 16.63
N SER A 752 -3.89 -10.27 17.46
CA SER A 752 -4.83 -11.14 18.19
C SER A 752 -5.74 -11.94 17.25
N CYS A 753 -6.09 -11.38 16.09
CA CYS A 753 -6.85 -12.06 15.05
C CYS A 753 -6.09 -13.20 14.35
N ARG A 754 -4.78 -13.37 14.59
CA ARG A 754 -3.91 -14.31 13.88
C ARG A 754 -3.17 -15.30 14.79
N HIS A 755 -3.75 -15.59 15.95
CA HIS A 755 -3.12 -16.37 17.02
C HIS A 755 -2.73 -17.80 16.60
N THR A 756 -1.45 -18.14 16.76
CA THR A 756 -0.91 -19.52 16.71
C THR A 756 0.00 -19.77 17.91
N ASP A 757 0.28 -21.05 18.22
CA ASP A 757 1.02 -21.47 19.40
C ASP A 757 2.55 -21.26 19.26
N ARG A 758 3.10 -20.36 20.10
CA ARG A 758 4.53 -20.16 20.49
C ARG A 758 5.52 -19.60 19.45
N LEU A 759 6.51 -18.84 19.96
CA LEU A 759 7.52 -18.00 19.26
C LEU A 759 6.89 -16.91 18.36
N PRO A 760 7.65 -15.87 17.93
CA PRO A 760 7.09 -14.86 17.03
C PRO A 760 6.69 -15.54 15.72
N SER A 761 5.40 -15.84 15.60
CA SER A 761 4.86 -16.44 14.39
C SER A 761 4.97 -15.42 13.25
N LYS A 762 5.28 -15.90 12.05
CA LYS A 762 5.22 -15.10 10.80
C LYS A 762 3.93 -14.28 10.71
N ALA A 763 2.82 -14.80 11.27
CA ALA A 763 1.53 -14.13 11.29
C ALA A 763 1.52 -12.80 12.08
N TRP A 764 2.33 -12.67 13.13
CA TRP A 764 2.50 -11.40 13.85
C TRP A 764 3.20 -10.36 12.97
N LEU A 765 4.28 -10.75 12.29
CA LEU A 765 4.99 -9.87 11.37
C LEU A 765 4.11 -9.46 10.18
N GLU A 766 3.29 -10.38 9.66
CA GLU A 766 2.31 -10.09 8.61
C GLU A 766 1.17 -9.16 9.04
N SER A 767 1.03 -8.88 10.34
CA SER A 767 0.08 -7.88 10.86
C SER A 767 0.66 -6.46 10.85
N ALA A 768 1.99 -6.31 10.76
CA ALA A 768 2.64 -5.00 10.66
C ALA A 768 2.26 -4.31 9.34
N ALA A 769 1.73 -3.10 9.45
CA ALA A 769 1.30 -2.28 8.33
C ALA A 769 1.34 -0.79 8.70
N THR A 770 1.62 0.07 7.73
CA THR A 770 1.50 1.52 7.91
C THR A 770 0.03 1.94 7.85
N CYS A 771 -0.29 3.09 8.43
CA CYS A 771 -1.63 3.68 8.33
C CYS A 771 -1.60 5.19 8.04
N ALA A 772 -0.50 5.70 7.47
CA ALA A 772 -0.33 7.11 7.11
C ALA A 772 0.23 7.27 5.68
N PRO A 773 -0.61 7.11 4.64
CA PRO A 773 -0.18 7.23 3.26
C PRO A 773 0.45 8.59 2.92
N LEU A 774 0.02 9.66 3.59
CA LEU A 774 0.66 10.98 3.47
C LEU A 774 2.14 10.92 3.87
N MET A 775 2.48 10.22 4.96
CA MET A 775 3.86 10.01 5.38
C MET A 775 4.60 9.12 4.38
N ASP A 776 3.97 8.03 3.91
CA ASP A 776 4.59 7.08 2.98
C ASP A 776 4.98 7.72 1.63
N VAL A 777 4.28 8.78 1.21
CA VAL A 777 4.60 9.59 0.03
C VAL A 777 5.66 10.63 0.35
N VAL A 778 5.54 11.35 1.47
CA VAL A 778 6.37 12.54 1.70
C VAL A 778 7.73 12.22 2.30
N GLN A 779 7.82 11.19 3.15
CA GLN A 779 9.08 10.82 3.79
C GLN A 779 10.17 10.43 2.77
N PRO A 780 9.90 9.64 1.72
CA PRO A 780 10.88 9.38 0.67
C PRO A 780 11.36 10.64 -0.08
N CYS A 781 10.53 11.69 -0.17
CA CYS A 781 10.93 12.96 -0.78
C CYS A 781 12.04 13.67 0.00
N HIS A 782 12.37 13.25 1.23
CA HIS A 782 13.52 13.79 1.98
C HIS A 782 14.83 13.64 1.21
N ASP A 783 14.98 12.57 0.43
CA ASP A 783 16.17 12.34 -0.41
C ASP A 783 16.28 13.31 -1.59
N LEU A 784 15.17 13.94 -1.98
CA LEU A 784 15.14 14.96 -3.04
C LEU A 784 15.58 16.34 -2.54
N LEU A 785 15.58 16.60 -1.24
CA LEU A 785 15.84 17.93 -0.69
C LEU A 785 17.32 18.32 -0.85
N SER A 786 17.57 19.49 -1.43
CA SER A 786 18.93 20.04 -1.54
C SER A 786 19.47 20.55 -0.20
N VAL A 787 18.60 21.16 0.63
CA VAL A 787 18.95 21.72 1.93
C VAL A 787 18.22 20.93 3.00
N ARG A 788 18.97 20.33 3.92
CA ARG A 788 18.47 19.45 4.97
C ARG A 788 19.11 19.77 6.31
N LEU A 789 18.28 19.87 7.34
CA LEU A 789 18.67 19.96 8.74
C LEU A 789 18.78 18.55 9.37
N PHE A 790 17.97 17.60 8.89
CA PHE A 790 17.95 16.23 9.37
C PHE A 790 18.60 15.28 8.36
N ARG A 791 18.99 14.09 8.83
CA ARG A 791 19.53 13.02 7.97
C ARG A 791 18.45 12.32 7.15
N THR A 792 17.22 12.24 7.67
CA THR A 792 16.07 11.54 7.04
C THR A 792 14.72 12.15 7.43
#